data_AF-A0A1W6QWX8-F1
#
_entry.id   AF-A0A1W6QWX8-F1
#
_cell.length_a   1.000
_cell.length_b   1.000
_cell.length_c   1.000
_cell.angle_alpha   90.00
_cell.angle_beta   90.00
_cell.angle_gamma   90.00
#
_symmetry.space_group_name_H-M   'P 1'
#
loop_
_entity.id
_entity.type
_entity.pdbx_description
1 polymer ?
#
loop_
_entity_poly.entity_id
_entity_poly.type
_entity_poly.pdbx_seq_one_letter_code
_entity_poly.pdbx_strand_id
1 'polypeptide(L)'
;MAEKVPEKETVKKTWKQQQKVTPRVKEQLSKNAVLPSRKATRLSKQAFKKAKRDYKLKKSTYKVAQQKYRRQKQAQTTKKTINQVIAKKHYLEAKTEKKVTKKVYKKTKAADGTRVTVQLKREAKQGAKNKVLYKAEDVLREDDTLKEIADASAKYRRGKQNLRIGGKAAKGIGKVSLKAGKGTYGIANRSYNYLRGNGFQRTPEEFTARKKAMVKIRNARQRRKAAKEAKKAEKGVRLLRSVFNGQKTIKQAVTLLLKSPITWLVIGLLCFFLFLAGAVSANPKPAIVQDEFDLTDSWTYFTKEDAEHTDVSNVFYTPIDDVMFYMNGVYEDYRLNDVMWSGMTRYQTYLSELWEALNGKGPDYEVTTMEHLLTDKKSKYYLAPKIYEELNEARQTFGYSTLDGQLGDLFETDSYLVTRRYGYERDGENVVLKHGLDLSVTSGQEITAPMTGKVSVDAEKKSITITAEKESLVTLTGLSTGRFRGGETVTEGEYLGNTTKESLHVYYEKFNEETNKWQEVNPAFYLKKVTYTQFTSVASDSFDPKGDVAKRAKVMYDALMKAGGTREGIAAVLGSFAIESGINPKRAEGDYLAPPVGASANSWDDPTWLSMGGMDIYGKFPNILHRGLGLGQWTDTSDGGNRHTLLLDFAKEKKKKWYDLNLQIDFMLHGDTPGNRTAFMNTITSKAGGTIPELTNYFLTYWEGNPGDKLSERIQEAQNWYNYFSSNAGDMNSSSKEVFEKYKDKMKPLPTNKEMKDGWPGNSYALGNCTWYVYNRMHQLGKSINPVMGNANQWVYNYIMTPGASLVSTPKRGDIIIFTNGAGNSSPIYGHVAVVGAKRS
;
A
#
# COMPACT_ATOMS: atom_id res chain seq x y z
N MET A 1 35.70 61.93 -25.78
CA MET A 1 34.23 62.02 -25.75
C MET A 1 33.71 60.93 -24.83
N ALA A 2 33.31 61.28 -23.61
CA ALA A 2 32.78 60.34 -22.62
C ALA A 2 31.25 60.37 -22.68
N GLU A 3 30.64 59.26 -23.05
CA GLU A 3 29.20 59.09 -23.22
C GLU A 3 28.53 58.97 -21.83
N LYS A 4 27.79 60.01 -21.44
CA LYS A 4 26.99 60.03 -20.21
C LYS A 4 25.81 59.06 -20.35
N VAL A 5 25.88 57.93 -19.65
CA VAL A 5 24.72 57.08 -19.36
C VAL A 5 23.80 57.85 -18.38
N PRO A 6 22.48 57.99 -18.63
CA PRO A 6 21.61 58.75 -17.74
C PRO A 6 21.33 57.94 -16.47
N GLU A 7 21.67 58.54 -15.33
CA GLU A 7 21.39 58.06 -13.99
C GLU A 7 19.87 58.01 -13.78
N LYS A 8 19.29 56.80 -13.65
CA LYS A 8 17.87 56.62 -13.34
C LYS A 8 17.59 57.14 -11.93
N GLU A 9 16.99 58.32 -11.83
CA GLU A 9 16.42 58.84 -10.57
C GLU A 9 15.50 57.80 -9.90
N THR A 10 15.99 57.16 -8.84
CA THR A 10 15.16 56.29 -7.99
C THR A 10 14.28 57.15 -7.09
N VAL A 11 13.08 57.51 -7.58
CA VAL A 11 12.04 58.16 -6.78
C VAL A 11 11.72 57.31 -5.54
N LYS A 12 12.13 57.77 -4.34
CA LYS A 12 11.84 57.11 -3.06
C LYS A 12 10.32 57.03 -2.82
N LYS A 13 9.73 55.87 -3.11
CA LYS A 13 8.29 55.61 -2.91
C LYS A 13 7.90 55.80 -1.43
N THR A 14 6.86 56.59 -1.18
CA THR A 14 6.31 56.80 0.18
C THR A 14 5.80 55.48 0.79
N TRP A 15 5.79 55.35 2.12
CA TRP A 15 5.29 54.14 2.81
C TRP A 15 3.88 53.74 2.34
N LYS A 16 2.99 54.71 2.10
CA LYS A 16 1.64 54.45 1.55
C LYS A 16 1.69 53.88 0.13
N GLN A 17 2.62 54.33 -0.72
CA GLN A 17 2.83 53.78 -2.05
C GLN A 17 3.39 52.35 -2.00
N GLN A 18 4.30 52.05 -1.05
CA GLN A 18 4.84 50.71 -0.83
C GLN A 18 3.78 49.68 -0.34
N GLN A 19 2.67 50.14 0.23
CA GLN A 19 1.56 49.27 0.67
C GLN A 19 0.53 48.95 -0.43
N LYS A 20 0.67 49.51 -1.65
CA LYS A 20 -0.25 49.22 -2.76
C LYS A 20 -0.11 47.75 -3.21
N VAL A 21 -1.20 46.99 -3.12
CA VAL A 21 -1.21 45.53 -3.42
C VAL A 21 -1.03 45.24 -4.91
N THR A 22 -1.69 46.01 -5.79
CA THR A 22 -1.75 45.69 -7.23
C THR A 22 -0.38 45.76 -7.93
N PRO A 23 0.45 46.82 -7.75
CA PRO A 23 1.77 46.90 -8.37
C PRO A 23 2.71 45.77 -7.92
N ARG A 24 2.70 45.43 -6.62
CA ARG A 24 3.53 44.36 -6.04
C ARG A 24 3.16 42.97 -6.55
N VAL A 25 1.86 42.75 -6.79
CA VAL A 25 1.39 41.51 -7.43
C VAL A 25 1.88 41.44 -8.88
N LYS A 26 1.88 42.55 -9.63
CA LYS A 26 2.36 42.58 -11.03
C LYS A 26 3.87 42.27 -11.10
N GLU A 27 4.65 42.88 -10.21
CA GLU A 27 6.11 42.66 -10.12
C GLU A 27 6.48 41.22 -9.72
N GLN A 28 5.81 40.64 -8.73
CA GLN A 28 6.07 39.25 -8.35
C GLN A 28 5.61 38.26 -9.42
N LEU A 29 4.56 38.58 -10.19
CA LEU A 29 4.15 37.75 -11.32
C LEU A 29 5.13 37.82 -12.49
N SER A 30 5.72 38.99 -12.78
CA SER A 30 6.76 39.08 -13.82
C SER A 30 8.02 38.31 -13.43
N LYS A 31 8.41 38.31 -12.14
CA LYS A 31 9.50 37.46 -11.64
C LYS A 31 9.18 35.96 -11.70
N ASN A 32 7.92 35.59 -11.49
CA ASN A 32 7.51 34.19 -11.59
C ASN A 32 7.33 33.71 -13.03
N ALA A 33 7.24 34.63 -14.01
CA ALA A 33 7.03 34.29 -15.41
C ALA A 33 8.28 33.70 -16.10
N VAL A 34 9.47 33.92 -15.53
CA VAL A 34 10.75 33.37 -16.03
C VAL A 34 11.09 32.00 -15.42
N LEU A 35 10.25 31.48 -14.52
CA LEU A 35 10.46 30.19 -13.85
C LEU A 35 9.57 29.11 -14.47
N PRO A 36 10.01 27.83 -14.47
CA PRO A 36 9.13 26.71 -14.79
C PRO A 36 7.85 26.76 -13.95
N SER A 37 6.72 26.40 -14.58
CA SER A 37 5.37 26.63 -14.03
C SER A 37 5.17 26.02 -12.62
N ARG A 38 5.67 24.80 -12.40
CA ARG A 38 5.62 24.11 -11.09
C ARG A 38 6.51 24.80 -10.05
N LYS A 39 7.73 25.20 -10.44
CA LYS A 39 8.69 25.94 -9.58
C LYS A 39 8.12 27.30 -9.16
N ALA A 40 7.48 28.02 -10.07
CA ALA A 40 6.77 29.28 -9.79
C ALA A 40 5.61 29.10 -8.79
N THR A 41 4.82 28.03 -8.94
CA THR A 41 3.73 27.68 -8.01
C THR A 41 4.27 27.30 -6.63
N ARG A 42 5.34 26.49 -6.56
CA ARG A 42 6.01 26.08 -5.32
C ARG A 42 6.53 27.28 -4.53
N LEU A 43 7.34 28.13 -5.15
CA LEU A 43 7.92 29.31 -4.52
C LEU A 43 6.85 30.31 -4.07
N SER A 44 5.80 30.52 -4.87
CA SER A 44 4.70 31.40 -4.49
C SER A 44 3.84 30.83 -3.34
N LYS A 45 3.69 29.50 -3.23
CA LYS A 45 3.06 28.81 -2.07
C LYS A 45 3.89 28.99 -0.80
N GLN A 46 5.21 28.79 -0.88
CA GLN A 46 6.15 28.97 0.24
C GLN A 46 6.14 30.43 0.74
N ALA A 47 6.24 31.41 -0.17
CA ALA A 47 6.17 32.83 0.16
C ALA A 47 4.84 33.19 0.88
N PHE A 48 3.72 32.60 0.44
CA PHE A 48 2.43 32.78 1.13
C PHE A 48 2.39 32.11 2.51
N LYS A 49 2.94 30.90 2.68
CA LYS A 49 3.07 30.22 3.98
C LYS A 49 3.89 31.08 4.96
N LYS A 50 5.05 31.61 4.53
CA LYS A 50 5.91 32.53 5.33
C LYS A 50 5.18 33.81 5.71
N ALA A 51 4.60 34.53 4.75
CA ALA A 51 3.84 35.76 5.01
C ALA A 51 2.61 35.54 5.93
N LYS A 52 2.00 34.35 5.90
CA LYS A 52 0.90 33.98 6.80
C LYS A 52 1.39 33.79 8.24
N ARG A 53 2.58 33.20 8.46
CA ARG A 53 3.22 33.05 9.78
C ARG A 53 3.62 34.42 10.33
N ASP A 54 4.30 35.24 9.54
CA ASP A 54 4.70 36.60 9.94
C ASP A 54 3.51 37.49 10.29
N TYR A 55 2.42 37.41 9.51
CA TYR A 55 1.18 38.11 9.83
C TYR A 55 0.61 37.70 11.20
N LYS A 56 0.63 36.40 11.53
CA LYS A 56 0.15 35.92 12.85
C LYS A 56 1.03 36.48 13.97
N LEU A 57 2.35 36.41 13.81
CA LEU A 57 3.33 36.91 14.78
C LEU A 57 3.16 38.42 15.00
N LYS A 58 3.24 39.25 13.94
CA LYS A 58 3.11 40.71 14.05
C LYS A 58 1.73 41.15 14.54
N LYS A 59 0.67 40.38 14.25
CA LYS A 59 -0.67 40.61 14.83
C LYS A 59 -0.68 40.37 16.35
N SER A 60 0.03 39.34 16.83
CA SER A 60 0.18 39.07 18.27
C SER A 60 0.96 40.21 18.95
N THR A 61 2.12 40.58 18.41
CA THR A 61 2.96 41.68 18.92
C THR A 61 2.18 43.00 18.96
N TYR A 62 1.41 43.33 17.92
CA TYR A 62 0.56 44.52 17.90
C TYR A 62 -0.53 44.48 18.98
N LYS A 63 -1.16 43.33 19.23
CA LYS A 63 -2.16 43.19 20.31
C LYS A 63 -1.55 43.43 21.68
N VAL A 64 -0.36 42.89 21.93
CA VAL A 64 0.38 43.09 23.19
C VAL A 64 0.74 44.57 23.36
N ALA A 65 1.32 45.20 22.33
CA ALA A 65 1.65 46.63 22.36
C ALA A 65 0.40 47.51 22.54
N GLN A 66 -0.73 47.14 21.92
CA GLN A 66 -2.01 47.82 22.08
C GLN A 66 -2.58 47.67 23.50
N GLN A 67 -2.40 46.50 24.13
CA GLN A 67 -2.82 46.26 25.52
C GLN A 67 -1.97 47.06 26.51
N LYS A 68 -0.65 47.10 26.31
CA LYS A 68 0.26 47.96 27.12
C LYS A 68 -0.11 49.43 26.99
N TYR A 69 -0.34 49.93 25.77
CA TYR A 69 -0.81 51.30 25.55
C TYR A 69 -2.16 51.59 26.24
N ARG A 70 -3.12 50.65 26.18
CA ARG A 70 -4.42 50.82 26.85
C ARG A 70 -4.27 50.95 28.37
N ARG A 71 -3.35 50.19 28.98
CA ARG A 71 -3.03 50.26 30.41
C ARG A 71 -2.34 51.58 30.77
N GLN A 72 -1.39 52.05 29.94
CA GLN A 72 -0.71 53.34 30.15
C GLN A 72 -1.65 54.53 29.98
N LYS A 73 -2.60 54.48 29.03
CA LYS A 73 -3.63 55.51 28.85
C LYS A 73 -4.58 55.63 30.06
N GLN A 74 -4.79 54.53 30.80
CA GLN A 74 -5.57 54.55 32.05
C GLN A 74 -4.82 55.20 33.21
N ALA A 75 -3.49 55.38 33.10
CA ALA A 75 -2.62 55.97 34.11
C ALA A 75 -2.24 57.44 33.83
N GLN A 76 -3.11 58.18 33.11
CA GLN A 76 -3.01 59.64 32.83
C GLN A 76 -1.64 60.18 32.33
N THR A 77 -0.87 59.39 31.57
CA THR A 77 0.35 59.88 30.88
C THR A 77 0.22 59.79 29.36
N THR A 78 0.82 60.78 28.68
CA THR A 78 0.53 61.30 27.33
C THR A 78 1.01 60.42 26.14
N LYS A 79 0.37 60.64 24.98
CA LYS A 79 0.69 60.26 23.57
C LYS A 79 1.00 58.77 23.25
N LYS A 80 0.78 58.36 21.99
CA LYS A 80 1.06 56.98 21.52
C LYS A 80 2.54 56.66 21.73
N THR A 81 2.86 55.61 22.47
CA THR A 81 4.24 55.13 22.60
C THR A 81 4.79 54.74 21.23
N ILE A 82 6.03 55.14 20.92
CA ILE A 82 6.74 54.86 19.66
C ILE A 82 6.62 53.35 19.30
N ASN A 83 6.75 52.48 20.29
CA ASN A 83 6.62 51.03 20.18
C ASN A 83 5.23 50.55 19.66
N GLN A 84 4.14 51.22 20.04
CA GLN A 84 2.80 50.88 19.56
C GLN A 84 2.62 51.27 18.08
N VAL A 85 3.15 52.43 17.69
CA VAL A 85 3.08 52.92 16.30
C VAL A 85 3.89 52.01 15.38
N ILE A 86 5.10 51.63 15.81
CA ILE A 86 5.97 50.68 15.10
C ILE A 86 5.30 49.29 14.99
N ALA A 87 4.74 48.76 16.08
CA ALA A 87 4.05 47.46 16.04
C ALA A 87 2.81 47.49 15.12
N LYS A 88 2.07 48.62 15.07
CA LYS A 88 0.95 48.81 14.15
C LYS A 88 1.42 48.86 12.69
N LYS A 89 2.53 49.56 12.42
CA LYS A 89 3.15 49.66 11.10
C LYS A 89 3.54 48.27 10.57
N HIS A 90 4.28 47.48 11.35
CA HIS A 90 4.66 46.12 10.98
C HIS A 90 3.48 45.16 10.81
N TYR A 91 2.43 45.30 11.63
CA TYR A 91 1.21 44.52 11.46
C TYR A 91 0.52 44.84 10.12
N LEU A 92 0.45 46.12 9.75
CA LEU A 92 -0.14 46.56 8.48
C LEU A 92 0.68 46.09 7.28
N GLU A 93 2.01 46.18 7.36
CA GLU A 93 2.96 45.64 6.37
C GLU A 93 2.75 44.14 6.17
N ALA A 94 2.77 43.35 7.24
CA ALA A 94 2.57 41.90 7.17
C ALA A 94 1.15 41.52 6.67
N LYS A 95 0.14 42.33 6.96
CA LYS A 95 -1.23 42.13 6.45
C LYS A 95 -1.29 42.36 4.94
N THR A 96 -0.59 43.37 4.44
CA THR A 96 -0.47 43.65 3.01
C THR A 96 0.34 42.56 2.32
N GLU A 97 1.46 42.13 2.91
CA GLU A 97 2.31 41.05 2.40
C GLU A 97 1.54 39.75 2.20
N LYS A 98 0.78 39.34 3.23
CA LYS A 98 -0.11 38.18 3.16
C LYS A 98 -1.14 38.31 2.03
N LYS A 99 -1.65 39.53 1.74
CA LYS A 99 -2.60 39.74 0.64
C LYS A 99 -1.93 39.68 -0.73
N VAL A 100 -0.72 40.23 -0.86
CA VAL A 100 0.09 40.22 -2.09
C VAL A 100 0.46 38.78 -2.43
N THR A 101 1.16 38.09 -1.54
CA THR A 101 1.58 36.68 -1.71
C THR A 101 0.41 35.74 -1.97
N LYS A 102 -0.74 35.94 -1.30
CA LYS A 102 -1.97 35.17 -1.60
C LYS A 102 -2.49 35.40 -3.01
N LYS A 103 -2.46 36.63 -3.51
CA LYS A 103 -2.92 36.96 -4.88
C LYS A 103 -1.94 36.43 -5.92
N VAL A 104 -0.64 36.52 -5.65
CA VAL A 104 0.41 35.96 -6.51
C VAL A 104 0.26 34.46 -6.59
N TYR A 105 0.26 33.74 -5.46
CA TYR A 105 0.03 32.29 -5.41
C TYR A 105 -1.23 31.86 -6.16
N LYS A 106 -2.35 32.58 -6.00
CA LYS A 106 -3.58 32.26 -6.73
C LYS A 106 -3.46 32.44 -8.25
N LYS A 107 -2.68 33.42 -8.69
CA LYS A 107 -2.51 33.74 -10.12
C LYS A 107 -1.46 32.83 -10.77
N THR A 108 -0.34 32.55 -10.10
CA THR A 108 0.63 31.53 -10.54
C THR A 108 -0.01 30.15 -10.60
N LYS A 109 -0.71 29.74 -9.54
CA LYS A 109 -1.48 28.49 -9.51
C LYS A 109 -2.48 28.35 -10.67
N ALA A 110 -3.04 29.46 -11.15
CA ALA A 110 -4.00 29.45 -12.26
C ALA A 110 -3.34 29.49 -13.65
N ALA A 111 -2.10 29.97 -13.73
CA ALA A 111 -1.31 30.04 -14.96
C ALA A 111 -0.42 28.80 -15.17
N ASP A 112 -0.26 27.99 -14.13
CA ASP A 112 0.54 26.78 -14.11
C ASP A 112 -0.06 25.69 -15.02
N GLY A 113 0.54 25.55 -16.20
CA GLY A 113 0.08 24.69 -17.28
C GLY A 113 0.38 23.21 -17.10
N THR A 114 1.22 22.81 -16.13
CA THR A 114 1.49 21.40 -15.80
C THR A 114 0.45 20.82 -14.84
N ARG A 115 -0.47 21.65 -14.34
CA ARG A 115 -1.59 21.17 -13.53
C ARG A 115 -2.61 20.51 -14.43
N VAL A 116 -2.94 19.26 -14.12
CA VAL A 116 -4.05 18.48 -14.70
C VAL A 116 -5.33 19.31 -14.90
N THR A 117 -5.73 20.15 -13.94
CA THR A 117 -6.93 21.02 -14.07
C THR A 117 -6.86 22.08 -15.17
N VAL A 118 -5.66 22.43 -15.63
CA VAL A 118 -5.38 23.40 -16.69
C VAL A 118 -5.11 22.66 -18.01
N GLN A 119 -4.46 21.49 -17.97
CA GLN A 119 -4.33 20.57 -19.11
C GLN A 119 -5.70 20.08 -19.59
N LEU A 120 -6.56 19.57 -18.71
CA LEU A 120 -7.95 19.20 -19.03
C LEU A 120 -8.76 20.36 -19.63
N LYS A 121 -8.48 21.60 -19.22
CA LYS A 121 -9.12 22.80 -19.81
C LYS A 121 -8.53 23.18 -21.16
N ARG A 122 -7.25 22.89 -21.41
CA ARG A 122 -6.59 23.07 -22.71
C ARG A 122 -7.03 21.99 -23.68
N GLU A 123 -7.05 20.73 -23.27
CA GLU A 123 -7.54 19.58 -24.04
C GLU A 123 -9.04 19.65 -24.30
N ALA A 124 -9.87 20.06 -23.35
CA ALA A 124 -11.29 20.31 -23.63
C ALA A 124 -11.50 21.50 -24.60
N LYS A 125 -10.57 22.45 -24.65
CA LYS A 125 -10.61 23.61 -25.55
C LYS A 125 -9.96 23.32 -26.92
N GLN A 126 -8.96 22.43 -26.98
CA GLN A 126 -8.34 21.89 -28.18
C GLN A 126 -9.24 20.84 -28.83
N GLY A 127 -9.84 19.94 -28.05
CA GLY A 127 -10.88 19.01 -28.50
C GLY A 127 -12.14 19.72 -29.00
N ALA A 128 -12.46 20.91 -28.47
CA ALA A 128 -13.49 21.79 -29.03
C ALA A 128 -13.05 22.55 -30.29
N LYS A 129 -11.76 22.86 -30.46
CA LYS A 129 -11.23 23.47 -31.69
C LYS A 129 -11.07 22.45 -32.82
N ASN A 130 -10.60 21.25 -32.51
CA ASN A 130 -10.45 20.14 -33.46
C ASN A 130 -11.85 19.63 -33.89
N LYS A 131 -12.85 19.61 -33.01
CA LYS A 131 -14.25 19.32 -33.39
C LYS A 131 -14.98 20.41 -34.17
N VAL A 132 -14.40 21.61 -34.30
CA VAL A 132 -14.95 22.68 -35.17
C VAL A 132 -14.37 22.58 -36.58
N LEU A 133 -13.12 22.12 -36.73
CA LEU A 133 -12.50 21.90 -38.04
C LEU A 133 -13.01 20.62 -38.73
N TYR A 134 -13.33 19.56 -37.99
CA TYR A 134 -13.96 18.33 -38.54
C TYR A 134 -15.47 18.44 -38.80
N LYS A 135 -16.11 19.58 -38.52
CA LYS A 135 -17.55 19.82 -38.74
C LYS A 135 -17.85 20.82 -39.86
N ALA A 136 -16.82 21.35 -40.52
CA ALA A 136 -16.99 22.27 -41.64
C ALA A 136 -17.10 21.54 -43.00
N GLU A 137 -16.68 20.28 -43.10
CA GLU A 137 -16.68 19.54 -44.38
C GLU A 137 -17.84 18.55 -44.56
N ASP A 138 -18.66 18.31 -43.53
CA ASP A 138 -19.70 17.26 -43.54
C ASP A 138 -21.14 17.83 -43.53
N VAL A 139 -21.31 19.08 -43.99
CA VAL A 139 -22.63 19.79 -44.09
C VAL A 139 -23.11 19.86 -45.55
N LEU A 140 -22.72 18.90 -46.38
CA LEU A 140 -23.27 18.75 -47.73
C LEU A 140 -23.65 17.29 -47.99
N ARG A 141 -24.74 16.83 -47.37
CA ARG A 141 -25.82 16.14 -48.07
C ARG A 141 -27.00 15.78 -47.14
N GLU A 142 -28.14 16.27 -47.59
CA GLU A 142 -29.53 15.80 -47.44
C GLU A 142 -29.62 14.25 -47.34
N ASP A 143 -30.64 13.59 -46.77
CA ASP A 143 -32.04 13.96 -46.57
C ASP A 143 -32.71 13.04 -45.52
N ASP A 144 -33.96 13.37 -45.20
CA ASP A 144 -34.83 12.89 -44.13
C ASP A 144 -35.26 11.40 -44.12
N THR A 145 -35.60 10.97 -42.89
CA THR A 145 -36.73 10.10 -42.46
C THR A 145 -36.37 8.80 -41.71
N LEU A 146 -36.43 8.85 -40.37
CA LEU A 146 -37.46 8.12 -39.61
C LEU A 146 -37.48 8.59 -38.15
N LYS A 147 -38.63 9.15 -37.83
CA LYS A 147 -38.93 10.09 -36.77
C LYS A 147 -39.81 9.37 -35.76
N GLU A 148 -39.24 8.49 -34.92
CA GLU A 148 -39.97 8.01 -33.73
C GLU A 148 -39.15 7.41 -32.57
N ILE A 149 -37.81 7.34 -32.67
CA ILE A 149 -36.95 6.92 -31.53
C ILE A 149 -36.20 8.12 -30.92
N ALA A 150 -36.18 9.28 -31.60
CA ALA A 150 -35.46 10.48 -31.15
C ALA A 150 -36.24 11.35 -30.14
N ASP A 151 -37.56 11.29 -30.07
CA ASP A 151 -38.36 12.24 -29.27
C ASP A 151 -38.53 11.87 -27.79
N ALA A 152 -38.31 10.60 -27.40
CA ALA A 152 -38.26 10.19 -25.99
C ALA A 152 -36.91 10.57 -25.33
N SER A 153 -35.81 10.51 -26.07
CA SER A 153 -34.47 10.89 -25.58
C SER A 153 -34.20 12.40 -25.61
N ALA A 154 -34.86 13.16 -26.49
CA ALA A 154 -34.72 14.62 -26.55
C ALA A 154 -35.42 15.36 -25.39
N LYS A 155 -36.57 14.86 -24.91
CA LYS A 155 -37.28 15.44 -23.74
C LYS A 155 -36.56 15.21 -22.41
N TYR A 156 -35.94 14.04 -22.23
CA TYR A 156 -35.17 13.75 -21.00
C TYR A 156 -33.85 14.54 -20.93
N ARG A 157 -33.21 14.83 -22.08
CA ARG A 157 -31.94 15.58 -22.14
C ARG A 157 -32.11 17.10 -22.01
N ARG A 158 -33.24 17.70 -22.44
CA ARG A 158 -33.50 19.14 -22.22
C ARG A 158 -33.76 19.50 -20.74
N GLY A 159 -34.31 18.59 -19.94
CA GLY A 159 -34.49 18.80 -18.50
C GLY A 159 -33.18 18.93 -17.71
N LYS A 160 -32.14 18.20 -18.12
CA LYS A 160 -30.83 18.20 -17.43
C LYS A 160 -29.91 19.33 -17.87
N GLN A 161 -30.12 19.93 -19.04
CA GLN A 161 -29.31 21.04 -19.55
C GLN A 161 -29.74 22.41 -19.00
N ASN A 162 -31.04 22.62 -18.73
CA ASN A 162 -31.52 23.86 -18.10
C ASN A 162 -31.15 23.95 -16.59
N LEU A 163 -30.88 22.82 -15.94
CA LEU A 163 -30.35 22.79 -14.56
C LEU A 163 -28.88 23.24 -14.45
N ARG A 164 -28.11 23.23 -15.55
CA ARG A 164 -26.72 23.71 -15.58
C ARG A 164 -26.57 25.16 -16.07
N ILE A 165 -27.58 25.73 -16.73
CA ILE A 165 -27.61 27.16 -17.09
C ILE A 165 -28.14 28.02 -15.92
N GLY A 166 -29.10 27.51 -15.12
CA GLY A 166 -29.59 28.20 -13.91
C GLY A 166 -28.54 28.42 -12.80
N GLY A 167 -27.53 27.55 -12.72
CA GLY A 167 -26.45 27.65 -11.74
C GLY A 167 -25.43 28.78 -12.00
N LYS A 168 -25.30 29.25 -13.25
CA LYS A 168 -24.44 30.38 -13.61
C LYS A 168 -25.19 31.71 -13.68
N ALA A 169 -26.51 31.72 -13.91
CA ALA A 169 -27.34 32.93 -13.82
C ALA A 169 -27.60 33.41 -12.38
N ALA A 170 -27.62 32.51 -11.38
CA ALA A 170 -27.88 32.86 -9.98
C ALA A 170 -26.77 33.68 -9.28
N LYS A 171 -25.53 33.66 -9.81
CA LYS A 171 -24.41 34.46 -9.24
C LYS A 171 -24.31 35.88 -9.81
N GLY A 172 -24.97 36.16 -10.94
CA GLY A 172 -25.00 37.49 -11.57
C GLY A 172 -26.13 38.40 -11.08
N ILE A 173 -27.28 37.84 -10.72
CA ILE A 173 -28.49 38.62 -10.42
C ILE A 173 -28.49 39.17 -8.97
N GLY A 174 -27.86 38.48 -8.01
CA GLY A 174 -27.81 38.91 -6.61
C GLY A 174 -27.02 40.20 -6.33
N LYS A 175 -26.30 40.75 -7.32
CA LYS A 175 -25.61 42.04 -7.21
C LYS A 175 -26.32 43.20 -7.90
N VAL A 176 -27.33 42.95 -8.74
CA VAL A 176 -28.07 44.00 -9.45
C VAL A 176 -29.36 44.37 -8.72
N SER A 177 -29.92 43.47 -7.89
CA SER A 177 -31.16 43.70 -7.13
C SER A 177 -31.04 44.60 -5.90
N LEU A 178 -29.83 45.05 -5.54
CA LEU A 178 -29.62 45.99 -4.42
C LEU A 178 -29.68 47.47 -4.85
N LYS A 179 -29.93 47.76 -6.14
CA LYS A 179 -29.89 49.14 -6.66
C LYS A 179 -31.13 49.64 -7.41
N ALA A 180 -32.19 48.87 -7.59
CA ALA A 180 -33.42 49.35 -8.25
C ALA A 180 -34.61 49.31 -7.28
N GLY A 181 -35.16 50.49 -6.99
CA GLY A 181 -36.24 50.71 -6.05
C GLY A 181 -37.60 50.21 -6.53
N LYS A 182 -38.43 49.84 -5.55
CA LYS A 182 -39.91 49.85 -5.53
C LYS A 182 -40.60 49.96 -6.90
N GLY A 183 -40.87 48.83 -7.56
CA GLY A 183 -41.76 48.83 -8.74
C GLY A 183 -42.05 47.47 -9.35
N THR A 184 -41.13 46.50 -9.30
CA THR A 184 -41.25 45.27 -10.14
C THR A 184 -41.57 43.98 -9.36
N TYR A 185 -41.90 44.09 -8.07
CA TYR A 185 -42.09 42.94 -7.18
C TYR A 185 -43.26 42.02 -7.57
N GLY A 186 -44.27 42.55 -8.28
CA GLY A 186 -45.43 41.78 -8.72
C GLY A 186 -45.18 40.84 -9.91
N ILE A 187 -44.20 41.14 -10.76
CA ILE A 187 -43.93 40.38 -11.99
C ILE A 187 -42.94 39.26 -11.70
N ALA A 188 -41.84 39.55 -10.99
CA ALA A 188 -40.79 38.56 -10.68
C ALA A 188 -41.29 37.39 -9.81
N ASN A 189 -42.19 37.64 -8.85
CA ASN A 189 -42.70 36.58 -7.97
C ASN A 189 -43.66 35.63 -8.69
N ARG A 190 -44.43 36.16 -9.66
CA ARG A 190 -45.33 35.36 -10.50
C ARG A 190 -44.56 34.57 -11.57
N SER A 191 -43.50 35.16 -12.14
CA SER A 191 -42.58 34.45 -13.05
C SER A 191 -41.80 33.33 -12.35
N TYR A 192 -41.46 33.49 -11.07
CA TYR A 192 -40.76 32.48 -10.29
C TYR A 192 -41.63 31.25 -9.96
N ASN A 193 -42.93 31.43 -9.72
CA ASN A 193 -43.87 30.32 -9.49
C ASN A 193 -44.25 29.61 -10.80
N TYR A 194 -44.35 30.35 -11.92
CA TYR A 194 -44.55 29.79 -13.25
C TYR A 194 -43.40 28.88 -13.69
N LEU A 195 -42.14 29.28 -13.44
CA LEU A 195 -40.94 28.47 -13.73
C LEU A 195 -40.81 27.20 -12.86
N ARG A 196 -41.61 27.06 -11.81
CA ARG A 196 -41.68 25.84 -10.98
C ARG A 196 -42.96 25.02 -11.21
N GLY A 197 -43.78 25.39 -12.19
CA GLY A 197 -44.99 24.65 -12.57
C GLY A 197 -46.23 24.96 -11.75
N ASN A 198 -46.21 25.95 -10.86
CA ASN A 198 -47.33 26.24 -9.94
C ASN A 198 -48.24 27.39 -10.41
N GLY A 199 -48.17 27.77 -11.70
CA GLY A 199 -48.96 28.87 -12.27
C GLY A 199 -48.55 30.28 -11.81
N PHE A 200 -49.13 31.30 -12.43
CA PHE A 200 -48.76 32.72 -12.25
C PHE A 200 -49.36 33.36 -10.97
N GLN A 201 -49.29 32.67 -9.83
CA GLN A 201 -49.88 33.10 -8.54
C GLN A 201 -48.84 33.64 -7.54
N ARG A 202 -49.29 34.39 -6.53
CA ARG A 202 -48.44 35.13 -5.57
C ARG A 202 -48.35 34.37 -4.23
N THR A 203 -47.13 34.17 -3.70
CA THR A 203 -46.90 33.36 -2.47
C THR A 203 -47.38 34.06 -1.19
N PRO A 204 -48.07 33.38 -0.25
CA PRO A 204 -48.49 33.93 1.04
C PRO A 204 -47.33 34.41 1.95
N GLU A 205 -47.58 35.43 2.78
CA GLU A 205 -46.55 36.22 3.46
C GLU A 205 -45.73 35.43 4.51
N GLU A 206 -46.30 34.37 5.06
CA GLU A 206 -45.74 33.52 6.12
C GLU A 206 -44.56 32.67 5.66
N PHE A 207 -44.51 32.34 4.36
CA PHE A 207 -43.46 31.51 3.77
C PHE A 207 -42.35 32.31 3.09
N THR A 208 -42.34 33.63 3.26
CA THR A 208 -41.33 34.50 2.67
C THR A 208 -39.94 34.30 3.29
N ALA A 209 -38.91 34.30 2.44
CA ALA A 209 -37.50 34.10 2.84
C ALA A 209 -37.03 35.09 3.92
N ARG A 210 -37.67 36.27 4.00
CA ARG A 210 -37.40 37.32 4.98
C ARG A 210 -37.80 36.91 6.41
N LYS A 211 -38.98 36.31 6.60
CA LYS A 211 -39.48 35.88 7.92
C LYS A 211 -38.71 34.66 8.44
N LYS A 212 -38.36 33.71 7.55
CA LYS A 212 -37.49 32.56 7.87
C LYS A 212 -36.05 32.97 8.23
N ALA A 213 -35.51 34.02 7.59
CA ALA A 213 -34.19 34.56 7.93
C ALA A 213 -34.18 35.26 9.30
N MET A 214 -35.25 35.99 9.66
CA MET A 214 -35.42 36.64 10.96
C MET A 214 -35.43 35.63 12.13
N VAL A 215 -36.11 34.48 11.98
CA VAL A 215 -36.12 33.40 12.98
C VAL A 215 -34.73 32.78 13.17
N LYS A 216 -33.97 32.55 12.09
CA LYS A 216 -32.58 32.04 12.16
C LYS A 216 -31.63 33.01 12.88
N ILE A 217 -31.81 34.31 12.70
CA ILE A 217 -30.99 35.35 13.35
C ILE A 217 -31.31 35.43 14.86
N ARG A 218 -32.58 35.26 15.25
CA ARG A 218 -33.00 35.21 16.67
C ARG A 218 -32.34 34.04 17.41
N ASN A 219 -32.35 32.85 16.81
CA ASN A 219 -31.76 31.64 17.39
C ASN A 219 -30.21 31.70 17.46
N ALA A 220 -29.56 32.37 16.49
CA ALA A 220 -28.12 32.59 16.52
C ALA A 220 -27.67 33.57 17.63
N ARG A 221 -28.51 34.53 18.01
CA ARG A 221 -28.25 35.45 19.14
C ARG A 221 -28.36 34.75 20.50
N GLN A 222 -29.35 33.87 20.69
CA GLN A 222 -29.48 33.07 21.92
C GLN A 222 -28.29 32.12 22.11
N ARG A 223 -27.82 31.44 21.05
CA ARG A 223 -26.61 30.58 21.09
C ARG A 223 -25.33 31.31 21.51
N ARG A 224 -25.20 32.60 21.17
CA ARG A 224 -24.06 33.44 21.59
C ARG A 224 -24.14 33.89 23.05
N LYS A 225 -25.35 33.99 23.62
CA LYS A 225 -25.54 34.30 25.05
C LYS A 225 -25.13 33.10 25.91
N ALA A 226 -25.58 31.90 25.55
CA ALA A 226 -25.15 30.64 26.17
C ALA A 226 -23.62 30.40 26.06
N ALA A 227 -23.00 30.71 24.91
CA ALA A 227 -21.56 30.60 24.73
C ALA A 227 -20.73 31.61 25.56
N LYS A 228 -21.33 32.70 26.05
CA LYS A 228 -20.66 33.64 26.97
C LYS A 228 -20.73 33.17 28.43
N GLU A 229 -21.78 32.46 28.81
CA GLU A 229 -21.93 31.85 30.13
C GLU A 229 -20.99 30.64 30.29
N ALA A 230 -20.81 29.83 29.22
CA ALA A 230 -19.82 28.75 29.17
C ALA A 230 -18.37 29.21 29.38
N LYS A 231 -18.04 30.47 29.06
CA LYS A 231 -16.71 31.06 29.32
C LYS A 231 -16.45 31.43 30.79
N LYS A 232 -17.48 31.56 31.63
CA LYS A 232 -17.28 31.76 33.08
C LYS A 232 -16.86 30.47 33.79
N ALA A 233 -17.21 29.30 33.24
CA ALA A 233 -16.80 27.98 33.75
C ALA A 233 -15.30 27.66 33.51
N GLU A 234 -14.62 28.45 32.67
CA GLU A 234 -13.20 28.31 32.32
C GLU A 234 -12.24 28.58 33.52
N LYS A 235 -12.75 29.09 34.66
CA LYS A 235 -11.99 29.21 35.92
C LYS A 235 -11.76 27.88 36.64
N GLY A 236 -12.59 26.85 36.41
CA GLY A 236 -12.43 25.51 37.01
C GLY A 236 -11.23 24.72 36.45
N VAL A 237 -10.74 25.10 35.27
CA VAL A 237 -9.63 24.43 34.57
C VAL A 237 -8.28 24.67 35.25
N ARG A 238 -8.17 25.63 36.19
CA ARG A 238 -6.94 25.87 36.94
C ARG A 238 -6.65 24.77 37.98
N LEU A 239 -7.67 24.02 38.42
CA LEU A 239 -7.54 22.90 39.36
C LEU A 239 -7.01 21.61 38.69
N LEU A 240 -7.28 21.43 37.39
CA LEU A 240 -6.78 20.29 36.63
C LEU A 240 -5.27 20.37 36.35
N ARG A 241 -4.68 21.58 36.43
CA ARG A 241 -3.25 21.79 36.18
C ARG A 241 -2.36 21.39 37.36
N SER A 242 -2.90 21.28 38.58
CA SER A 242 -2.14 20.77 39.74
C SER A 242 -2.16 19.24 39.84
N VAL A 243 -3.03 18.56 39.09
CA VAL A 243 -3.11 17.09 39.04
C VAL A 243 -2.09 16.49 38.06
N PHE A 244 -1.67 17.24 37.03
CA PHE A 244 -0.66 16.80 36.05
C PHE A 244 0.80 16.96 36.51
N ASN A 245 1.06 17.55 37.68
CA ASN A 245 2.42 17.75 38.22
C ASN A 245 2.82 16.74 39.31
N GLY A 246 2.21 15.55 39.35
CA GLY A 246 2.84 14.38 39.98
C GLY A 246 2.86 14.34 41.52
N GLN A 247 1.92 14.98 42.23
CA GLN A 247 1.74 14.73 43.66
C GLN A 247 0.35 14.15 43.97
N LYS A 248 0.36 12.87 44.36
CA LYS A 248 -0.69 12.01 44.94
C LYS A 248 -1.56 11.14 44.01
N THR A 249 -1.30 9.83 44.17
CA THR A 249 -2.06 8.58 43.97
C THR A 249 -3.23 8.52 42.97
N ILE A 250 -2.99 7.73 41.92
CA ILE A 250 -3.83 7.35 40.77
C ILE A 250 -5.19 6.68 41.14
N LYS A 251 -5.41 6.28 42.40
CA LYS A 251 -6.56 5.43 42.78
C LYS A 251 -7.91 6.14 42.97
N GLN A 252 -7.99 7.47 42.92
CA GLN A 252 -9.28 8.19 42.97
C GLN A 252 -9.71 8.82 41.62
N ALA A 253 -8.85 8.82 40.60
CA ALA A 253 -9.14 9.43 39.30
C ALA A 253 -9.85 8.48 38.32
N VAL A 254 -9.71 7.17 38.52
CA VAL A 254 -10.28 6.14 37.63
C VAL A 254 -11.75 5.85 37.95
N THR A 255 -12.18 5.99 39.20
CA THR A 255 -13.57 5.72 39.62
C THR A 255 -14.58 6.82 39.25
N LEU A 256 -14.11 8.01 38.83
CA LEU A 256 -14.96 9.14 38.40
C LEU A 256 -15.14 9.24 36.87
N LEU A 257 -14.37 8.48 36.10
CA LEU A 257 -14.42 8.46 34.62
C LEU A 257 -15.48 7.52 34.03
N LEU A 258 -16.14 6.70 34.87
CA LEU A 258 -17.07 5.66 34.42
C LEU A 258 -18.57 6.03 34.41
N LYS A 259 -18.96 7.28 34.75
CA LYS A 259 -20.40 7.63 34.89
C LYS A 259 -20.88 8.94 34.23
N SER A 260 -20.15 9.55 33.30
CA SER A 260 -20.64 10.78 32.64
C SER A 260 -20.89 10.63 31.13
N PRO A 261 -22.13 10.86 30.63
CA PRO A 261 -22.45 10.83 29.20
C PRO A 261 -21.82 11.97 28.38
N ILE A 262 -21.10 12.88 29.03
CA ILE A 262 -20.43 14.03 28.39
C ILE A 262 -19.11 13.63 27.72
N THR A 263 -18.47 12.54 28.14
CA THR A 263 -17.20 12.04 27.56
C THR A 263 -17.37 11.58 26.11
N TRP A 264 -18.49 10.91 25.81
CA TRP A 264 -18.86 10.49 24.45
C TRP A 264 -19.20 11.67 23.54
N LEU A 265 -19.78 12.74 24.09
CA LEU A 265 -20.07 13.96 23.34
C LEU A 265 -18.80 14.73 22.95
N VAL A 266 -17.75 14.70 23.78
CA VAL A 266 -16.47 15.37 23.49
C VAL A 266 -15.68 14.61 22.44
N ILE A 267 -15.64 13.27 22.52
CA ILE A 267 -15.03 12.40 21.50
C ILE A 267 -15.81 12.52 20.17
N GLY A 268 -17.15 12.50 20.21
CA GLY A 268 -18.00 12.69 19.04
C GLY A 268 -17.86 14.07 18.38
N LEU A 269 -17.65 15.14 19.16
CA LEU A 269 -17.39 16.48 18.63
C LEU A 269 -16.00 16.58 17.97
N LEU A 270 -15.01 15.86 18.49
CA LEU A 270 -13.68 15.77 17.91
C LEU A 270 -13.70 15.02 16.57
N CYS A 271 -14.46 13.92 16.48
CA CYS A 271 -14.72 13.19 15.24
C CYS A 271 -15.52 14.04 14.23
N PHE A 272 -16.48 14.85 14.68
CA PHE A 272 -17.25 15.76 13.83
C PHE A 272 -16.40 16.90 13.24
N PHE A 273 -15.37 17.37 13.95
CA PHE A 273 -14.42 18.36 13.42
C PHE A 273 -13.40 17.76 12.45
N LEU A 274 -13.05 16.48 12.59
CA LEU A 274 -12.30 15.73 11.57
C LEU A 274 -13.14 15.55 10.29
N PHE A 275 -14.44 15.28 10.43
CA PHE A 275 -15.39 15.14 9.32
C PHE A 275 -15.59 16.45 8.52
N LEU A 276 -15.56 17.62 9.17
CA LEU A 276 -15.69 18.92 8.51
C LEU A 276 -14.41 19.39 7.78
N ALA A 277 -13.25 18.81 8.07
CA ALA A 277 -12.01 19.09 7.35
C ALA A 277 -11.91 18.34 6.01
N GLY A 278 -12.59 17.19 5.87
CA GLY A 278 -12.71 16.45 4.61
C GLY A 278 -13.66 17.07 3.58
N ALA A 279 -14.50 18.03 3.98
CA ALA A 279 -15.51 18.64 3.10
C ALA A 279 -15.10 20.03 2.58
N VAL A 280 -14.05 20.13 1.75
CA VAL A 280 -13.76 21.39 1.01
C VAL A 280 -13.36 21.15 -0.46
N SER A 281 -14.31 21.51 -1.33
CA SER A 281 -14.19 21.95 -2.73
C SER A 281 -14.03 20.90 -3.85
N ALA A 282 -15.09 20.79 -4.65
CA ALA A 282 -15.12 20.16 -5.97
C ALA A 282 -14.17 20.86 -6.96
N ASN A 283 -12.92 20.39 -7.02
CA ASN A 283 -12.04 20.39 -8.19
C ASN A 283 -11.23 19.09 -8.08
N PRO A 284 -11.05 18.31 -9.16
CA PRO A 284 -10.21 17.12 -9.09
C PRO A 284 -8.80 17.54 -8.65
N LYS A 285 -8.38 17.03 -7.50
CA LYS A 285 -7.05 17.25 -6.93
C LYS A 285 -6.09 16.23 -7.58
N PRO A 286 -4.81 16.59 -7.83
CA PRO A 286 -3.82 15.60 -8.28
C PRO A 286 -3.63 14.53 -7.20
N ALA A 287 -3.34 13.29 -7.63
CA ALA A 287 -3.24 12.12 -6.77
C ALA A 287 -2.03 12.19 -5.81
N ILE A 288 -0.89 12.71 -6.28
CA ILE A 288 0.32 12.95 -5.48
C ILE A 288 0.64 14.47 -5.48
N VAL A 289 0.90 15.01 -4.30
CA VAL A 289 1.14 16.45 -4.06
C VAL A 289 2.47 16.71 -3.36
N GLN A 290 2.96 15.70 -2.64
CA GLN A 290 4.25 15.68 -1.97
C GLN A 290 5.39 15.79 -3.00
N ASP A 291 6.54 16.28 -2.55
CA ASP A 291 7.75 16.23 -3.36
C ASP A 291 8.30 14.78 -3.36
N GLU A 292 9.08 14.45 -4.38
CA GLU A 292 9.61 13.09 -4.59
C GLU A 292 10.52 12.58 -3.47
N PHE A 293 11.29 13.46 -2.82
CA PHE A 293 12.14 13.07 -1.71
C PHE A 293 11.30 12.79 -0.46
N ASP A 294 10.40 13.72 -0.09
CA ASP A 294 9.48 13.52 1.03
C ASP A 294 8.56 12.28 0.79
N LEU A 295 8.21 11.97 -0.46
CA LEU A 295 7.43 10.77 -0.85
C LEU A 295 8.24 9.48 -0.72
N THR A 296 9.49 9.49 -1.22
CA THR A 296 10.42 8.36 -1.08
C THR A 296 10.70 8.09 0.40
N ASP A 297 10.87 9.12 1.21
CA ASP A 297 11.00 9.00 2.67
C ASP A 297 9.79 8.27 3.28
N SER A 298 8.56 8.72 2.96
CA SER A 298 7.32 8.09 3.46
C SER A 298 7.21 6.62 3.06
N TRP A 299 7.53 6.29 1.80
CA TRP A 299 7.54 4.92 1.31
C TRP A 299 8.56 4.07 2.05
N THR A 300 9.79 4.57 2.14
CA THR A 300 10.92 3.89 2.80
C THR A 300 10.60 3.62 4.27
N TYR A 301 10.00 4.59 4.95
CA TYR A 301 9.54 4.41 6.33
C TYR A 301 8.51 3.30 6.45
N PHE A 302 7.53 3.23 5.54
CA PHE A 302 6.52 2.18 5.58
C PHE A 302 7.10 0.79 5.27
N THR A 303 8.04 0.69 4.33
CA THR A 303 8.78 -0.57 4.09
C THR A 303 9.62 -0.99 5.29
N LYS A 304 10.07 -0.02 6.11
CA LYS A 304 10.80 -0.31 7.35
C LYS A 304 9.89 -0.95 8.39
N GLU A 305 8.67 -0.46 8.54
CA GLU A 305 7.66 -1.09 9.41
C GLU A 305 7.39 -2.54 8.95
N ASP A 306 7.25 -2.78 7.64
CA ASP A 306 7.12 -4.12 7.07
C ASP A 306 8.33 -5.01 7.45
N ALA A 307 9.56 -4.53 7.26
CA ALA A 307 10.78 -5.30 7.52
C ALA A 307 11.01 -5.58 9.02
N GLU A 308 10.73 -4.61 9.90
CA GLU A 308 10.91 -4.75 11.35
C GLU A 308 9.94 -5.78 11.96
N HIS A 309 8.74 -5.92 11.38
CA HIS A 309 7.74 -6.90 11.83
C HIS A 309 7.80 -8.23 11.06
N THR A 310 8.55 -8.30 9.96
CA THR A 310 8.79 -9.56 9.25
C THR A 310 9.66 -10.49 10.09
N ASP A 311 9.29 -11.76 10.15
CA ASP A 311 10.04 -12.84 10.79
C ASP A 311 9.95 -14.12 9.94
N VAL A 312 10.39 -15.26 10.49
CA VAL A 312 10.39 -16.56 9.79
C VAL A 312 9.00 -17.10 9.45
N SER A 313 7.95 -16.60 10.11
CA SER A 313 6.57 -17.06 10.02
C SER A 313 5.63 -16.04 9.39
N ASN A 314 5.89 -14.75 9.60
CA ASN A 314 5.11 -13.63 9.11
C ASN A 314 5.99 -12.75 8.23
N VAL A 315 5.62 -12.58 6.97
CA VAL A 315 6.35 -11.74 6.01
C VAL A 315 5.46 -10.59 5.59
N PHE A 316 5.92 -9.36 5.70
CA PHE A 316 5.13 -8.18 5.34
C PHE A 316 5.66 -7.52 4.08
N TYR A 317 4.78 -7.35 3.10
CA TYR A 317 4.98 -6.52 1.94
C TYR A 317 3.65 -5.82 1.64
N THR A 318 3.33 -4.83 2.47
CA THR A 318 2.05 -4.13 2.41
C THR A 318 1.87 -3.47 1.03
N PRO A 319 0.66 -3.37 0.47
CA PRO A 319 0.37 -2.55 -0.71
C PRO A 319 0.51 -1.03 -0.43
N ILE A 320 1.75 -0.54 -0.41
CA ILE A 320 2.10 0.82 0.06
C ILE A 320 1.55 1.92 -0.86
N ASP A 321 1.32 1.64 -2.15
CA ASP A 321 0.75 2.62 -3.09
C ASP A 321 -0.55 3.23 -2.56
N ASP A 322 -1.46 2.39 -2.07
CA ASP A 322 -2.75 2.82 -1.55
C ASP A 322 -2.60 3.74 -0.33
N VAL A 323 -1.59 3.46 0.49
CA VAL A 323 -1.21 4.31 1.61
C VAL A 323 -0.68 5.65 1.11
N MET A 324 0.23 5.67 0.13
CA MET A 324 0.79 6.91 -0.42
C MET A 324 -0.28 7.80 -1.05
N PHE A 325 -1.19 7.22 -1.83
CA PHE A 325 -2.31 7.94 -2.45
C PHE A 325 -3.30 8.47 -1.41
N TYR A 326 -3.63 7.68 -0.39
CA TYR A 326 -4.44 8.14 0.73
C TYR A 326 -3.80 9.33 1.44
N MET A 327 -2.54 9.19 1.82
CA MET A 327 -1.81 10.21 2.57
C MET A 327 -1.70 11.52 1.78
N ASN A 328 -1.43 11.43 0.47
CA ASN A 328 -1.38 12.61 -0.40
C ASN A 328 -2.77 13.22 -0.66
N GLY A 329 -3.81 12.40 -0.80
CA GLY A 329 -5.19 12.87 -0.99
C GLY A 329 -5.75 13.60 0.23
N VAL A 330 -5.40 13.13 1.44
CA VAL A 330 -5.89 13.68 2.72
C VAL A 330 -5.01 14.79 3.26
N TYR A 331 -3.67 14.60 3.26
CA TYR A 331 -2.72 15.46 3.96
C TYR A 331 -1.86 16.35 3.03
N GLU A 332 -1.91 16.11 1.72
CA GLU A 332 -1.20 16.88 0.68
C GLU A 332 0.34 16.87 0.86
N ASP A 333 0.98 18.05 0.93
CA ASP A 333 2.45 18.21 0.95
C ASP A 333 3.05 18.05 2.36
N TYR A 334 2.86 16.87 2.98
CA TYR A 334 3.37 16.56 4.32
C TYR A 334 4.83 16.07 4.29
N ARG A 335 5.45 16.04 5.48
CA ARG A 335 6.77 15.44 5.72
C ARG A 335 6.68 14.50 6.89
N LEU A 336 7.38 13.37 6.87
CA LEU A 336 7.36 12.38 7.96
C LEU A 336 7.55 13.00 9.34
N ASN A 337 8.56 13.85 9.46
CA ASN A 337 8.95 14.47 10.71
C ASN A 337 8.07 15.66 11.12
N ASP A 338 7.15 16.12 10.27
CA ASP A 338 6.25 17.21 10.62
C ASP A 338 5.19 16.77 11.63
N VAL A 339 4.85 17.67 12.55
CA VAL A 339 3.72 17.47 13.48
C VAL A 339 2.42 17.71 12.72
N MET A 340 1.48 16.77 12.84
CA MET A 340 0.15 16.88 12.25
C MET A 340 -0.59 18.12 12.76
N TRP A 341 -1.56 18.61 11.99
CA TRP A 341 -2.28 19.85 12.35
C TRP A 341 -3.07 19.73 13.68
N SER A 342 -3.38 18.51 14.13
CA SER A 342 -3.99 18.18 15.42
C SER A 342 -3.07 18.48 16.61
N GLY A 343 -1.75 18.58 16.39
CA GLY A 343 -0.76 19.01 17.37
C GLY A 343 -0.34 17.97 18.41
N MET A 344 -0.78 16.71 18.28
CA MET A 344 -0.46 15.63 19.23
C MET A 344 0.50 14.56 18.67
N THR A 345 0.57 14.36 17.35
CA THR A 345 1.34 13.27 16.71
C THR A 345 2.11 13.75 15.48
N ARG A 346 3.16 13.02 15.10
CA ARG A 346 3.89 13.22 13.84
C ARG A 346 3.33 12.34 12.74
N TYR A 347 3.58 12.68 11.47
CA TYR A 347 3.15 11.84 10.34
C TYR A 347 3.82 10.46 10.34
N GLN A 348 5.06 10.37 10.82
CA GLN A 348 5.74 9.10 11.06
C GLN A 348 4.91 8.17 11.97
N THR A 349 4.50 8.66 13.15
CA THR A 349 3.63 7.90 14.08
C THR A 349 2.30 7.52 13.45
N TYR A 350 1.72 8.41 12.64
CA TYR A 350 0.48 8.13 11.93
C TYR A 350 0.63 7.00 10.91
N LEU A 351 1.76 6.93 10.21
CA LEU A 351 2.05 5.83 9.28
C LEU A 351 2.22 4.50 10.02
N SER A 352 2.90 4.47 11.19
CA SER A 352 2.97 3.26 12.02
C SER A 352 1.58 2.81 12.50
N GLU A 353 0.75 3.75 12.96
CA GLU A 353 -0.64 3.44 13.35
C GLU A 353 -1.50 2.95 12.18
N LEU A 354 -1.19 3.36 10.95
CA LEU A 354 -1.86 2.89 9.74
C LEU A 354 -1.33 1.52 9.31
N TRP A 355 -0.03 1.27 9.46
CA TRP A 355 0.58 -0.04 9.27
C TRP A 355 -0.06 -1.07 10.21
N GLU A 356 -0.17 -0.77 11.51
CA GLU A 356 -0.84 -1.64 12.48
C GLU A 356 -2.32 -1.85 12.14
N ALA A 357 -3.00 -0.85 11.56
CA ALA A 357 -4.39 -1.01 11.16
C ALA A 357 -4.58 -1.87 9.90
N LEU A 358 -3.56 -1.94 9.05
CA LEU A 358 -3.55 -2.78 7.84
C LEU A 358 -3.10 -4.21 8.14
N ASN A 359 -2.17 -4.40 9.07
CA ASN A 359 -1.53 -5.68 9.31
C ASN A 359 -1.89 -6.32 10.66
N GLY A 360 -2.53 -5.57 11.56
CA GLY A 360 -2.80 -6.01 12.93
C GLY A 360 -1.59 -5.82 13.85
N LYS A 361 -1.60 -6.51 14.99
CA LYS A 361 -0.49 -6.49 15.98
C LYS A 361 -0.07 -7.91 16.31
N GLY A 362 1.23 -8.14 16.37
CA GLY A 362 1.76 -9.43 16.79
C GLY A 362 1.34 -9.80 18.22
N PRO A 363 1.23 -11.11 18.54
CA PRO A 363 1.56 -12.25 17.66
C PRO A 363 0.47 -12.61 16.64
N ASP A 364 -0.77 -12.15 16.84
CA ASP A 364 -1.94 -12.53 16.04
C ASP A 364 -2.25 -11.46 14.98
N TYR A 365 -1.52 -11.48 13.87
CA TYR A 365 -1.70 -10.51 12.79
C TYR A 365 -3.03 -10.72 12.04
N GLU A 366 -3.76 -9.62 11.81
CA GLU A 366 -5.03 -9.60 11.07
C GLU A 366 -4.88 -8.64 9.89
N VAL A 367 -4.57 -9.19 8.72
CA VAL A 367 -4.33 -8.39 7.51
C VAL A 367 -5.66 -7.92 6.91
N THR A 368 -5.74 -6.64 6.58
CA THR A 368 -6.87 -6.02 5.89
C THR A 368 -6.36 -5.09 4.78
N THR A 369 -7.28 -4.60 3.95
CA THR A 369 -6.93 -3.72 2.83
C THR A 369 -7.18 -2.26 3.14
N MET A 370 -6.47 -1.37 2.45
CA MET A 370 -6.74 0.06 2.55
C MET A 370 -8.19 0.37 2.13
N GLU A 371 -8.70 -0.27 1.08
CA GLU A 371 -10.12 -0.15 0.68
C GLU A 371 -11.09 -0.44 1.83
N HIS A 372 -10.87 -1.52 2.57
CA HIS A 372 -11.70 -1.86 3.72
C HIS A 372 -11.62 -0.77 4.79
N LEU A 373 -10.42 -0.30 5.14
CA LEU A 373 -10.22 0.80 6.09
C LEU A 373 -10.86 2.11 5.63
N LEU A 374 -10.88 2.39 4.34
CA LEU A 374 -11.44 3.62 3.77
C LEU A 374 -12.97 3.60 3.66
N THR A 375 -13.58 2.42 3.55
CA THR A 375 -15.02 2.26 3.33
C THR A 375 -15.81 1.87 4.59
N ASP A 376 -15.15 1.27 5.59
CA ASP A 376 -15.78 0.97 6.87
C ASP A 376 -16.01 2.23 7.71
N LYS A 377 -17.27 2.56 7.99
CA LYS A 377 -17.67 3.71 8.81
C LYS A 377 -17.15 3.66 10.24
N LYS A 378 -16.75 2.49 10.76
CA LYS A 378 -16.17 2.32 12.10
C LYS A 378 -14.66 2.58 12.09
N SER A 379 -14.01 2.51 10.93
CA SER A 379 -12.59 2.78 10.79
C SER A 379 -12.24 4.25 11.05
N LYS A 380 -11.11 4.47 11.72
CA LYS A 380 -10.49 5.80 11.90
C LYS A 380 -10.12 6.45 10.56
N TYR A 381 -9.92 5.64 9.52
CA TYR A 381 -9.45 6.06 8.19
C TYR A 381 -10.58 6.29 7.18
N TYR A 382 -11.84 6.06 7.58
CA TYR A 382 -13.02 6.16 6.72
C TYR A 382 -13.09 7.45 5.89
N LEU A 383 -13.43 7.29 4.61
CA LEU A 383 -13.76 8.36 3.67
C LEU A 383 -15.22 8.28 3.25
N ALA A 384 -15.86 9.45 3.12
CA ALA A 384 -17.20 9.50 2.53
C ALA A 384 -17.15 8.95 1.08
N PRO A 385 -18.17 8.22 0.60
CA PRO A 385 -18.12 7.50 -0.68
C PRO A 385 -17.68 8.36 -1.86
N LYS A 386 -18.20 9.59 -1.94
CA LYS A 386 -17.82 10.54 -2.98
C LYS A 386 -16.33 10.93 -2.95
N ILE A 387 -15.73 11.04 -1.77
CA ILE A 387 -14.32 11.38 -1.63
C ILE A 387 -13.45 10.17 -1.99
N TYR A 388 -13.88 8.96 -1.58
CA TYR A 388 -13.24 7.72 -1.97
C TYR A 388 -13.24 7.53 -3.49
N GLU A 389 -14.39 7.72 -4.15
CA GLU A 389 -14.53 7.68 -5.61
C GLU A 389 -13.58 8.69 -6.30
N GLU A 390 -13.57 9.95 -5.85
CA GLU A 390 -12.68 10.98 -6.41
C GLU A 390 -11.19 10.65 -6.22
N LEU A 391 -10.81 10.00 -5.11
CA LEU A 391 -9.44 9.58 -4.83
C LEU A 391 -9.02 8.38 -5.68
N ASN A 392 -9.91 7.39 -5.81
CA ASN A 392 -9.67 6.20 -6.62
C ASN A 392 -9.60 6.56 -8.12
N GLU A 393 -10.48 7.43 -8.61
CA GLU A 393 -10.42 7.95 -9.99
C GLU A 393 -9.10 8.68 -10.24
N ALA A 394 -8.65 9.52 -9.30
CA ALA A 394 -7.36 10.21 -9.41
C ALA A 394 -6.17 9.23 -9.42
N ARG A 395 -6.21 8.18 -8.58
CA ARG A 395 -5.20 7.11 -8.54
C ARG A 395 -5.14 6.38 -9.88
N GLN A 396 -6.28 5.90 -10.38
CA GLN A 396 -6.35 5.12 -11.61
C GLN A 396 -5.98 5.95 -12.85
N THR A 397 -6.36 7.22 -12.88
CA THR A 397 -6.12 8.09 -14.04
C THR A 397 -4.68 8.61 -14.10
N PHE A 398 -4.11 8.97 -12.94
CA PHE A 398 -2.83 9.69 -12.91
C PHE A 398 -1.71 8.89 -12.23
N GLY A 399 -1.99 8.04 -11.26
CA GLY A 399 -0.95 7.36 -10.48
C GLY A 399 0.16 8.32 -10.03
N TYR A 400 1.41 7.91 -10.24
CA TYR A 400 2.59 8.74 -10.00
C TYR A 400 3.01 9.62 -11.19
N SER A 401 2.33 9.55 -12.34
CA SER A 401 2.67 10.34 -13.54
C SER A 401 2.64 11.87 -13.33
N THR A 402 2.10 12.31 -12.20
CA THR A 402 2.15 13.71 -11.76
C THR A 402 3.54 14.16 -11.24
N LEU A 403 4.51 13.27 -11.08
CA LEU A 403 5.90 13.60 -10.77
C LEU A 403 6.65 14.01 -12.04
N ASP A 404 7.56 14.99 -11.91
CA ASP A 404 8.35 15.47 -13.06
C ASP A 404 9.46 14.46 -13.40
N GLY A 405 9.77 14.28 -14.68
CA GLY A 405 10.84 13.39 -15.14
C GLY A 405 10.46 11.91 -15.07
N GLN A 406 9.25 11.58 -15.57
CA GLN A 406 8.86 10.20 -15.82
C GLN A 406 9.87 9.54 -16.76
N LEU A 407 10.14 8.26 -16.53
CA LEU A 407 10.99 7.45 -17.36
C LEU A 407 10.18 6.93 -18.56
N GLY A 408 10.80 6.95 -19.73
CA GLY A 408 10.33 6.24 -20.91
C GLY A 408 10.36 4.73 -20.72
N ASP A 409 9.77 4.02 -21.67
CA ASP A 409 9.68 2.57 -21.57
C ASP A 409 11.07 1.90 -21.70
N LEU A 410 11.35 0.98 -20.78
CA LEU A 410 12.54 0.12 -20.81
C LEU A 410 12.38 -1.01 -21.81
N PHE A 411 11.14 -1.46 -22.03
CA PHE A 411 10.72 -2.44 -23.02
C PHE A 411 9.20 -2.36 -23.15
N GLU A 412 8.64 -2.93 -24.22
CA GLU A 412 7.19 -2.92 -24.42
C GLU A 412 6.48 -3.77 -23.36
N THR A 413 5.69 -3.10 -22.51
CA THR A 413 4.85 -3.76 -21.51
C THR A 413 3.70 -2.85 -21.06
N ASP A 414 2.59 -3.46 -20.66
CA ASP A 414 1.51 -2.76 -19.97
C ASP A 414 1.82 -2.51 -18.49
N SER A 415 2.69 -3.32 -17.88
CA SER A 415 3.10 -3.22 -16.48
C SER A 415 4.45 -3.87 -16.23
N TYR A 416 5.35 -3.17 -15.54
CA TYR A 416 6.63 -3.71 -15.10
C TYR A 416 6.43 -4.59 -13.87
N LEU A 417 6.80 -5.87 -13.98
CA LEU A 417 6.70 -6.81 -12.87
C LEU A 417 7.93 -6.64 -11.95
N VAL A 418 7.72 -6.07 -10.77
CA VAL A 418 8.76 -5.83 -9.75
C VAL A 418 8.86 -7.06 -8.86
N THR A 419 10.00 -7.76 -8.94
CA THR A 419 10.27 -8.95 -8.12
C THR A 419 10.81 -8.61 -6.75
N ARG A 420 11.55 -7.50 -6.64
CA ARG A 420 12.02 -6.94 -5.37
C ARG A 420 11.89 -5.42 -5.40
N ARG A 421 11.05 -4.86 -4.54
CA ARG A 421 10.76 -3.42 -4.47
C ARG A 421 11.86 -2.63 -3.79
N TYR A 422 11.96 -1.35 -4.12
CA TYR A 422 12.75 -0.39 -3.35
C TYR A 422 12.23 -0.25 -1.92
N GLY A 423 13.15 -0.21 -0.95
CA GLY A 423 12.84 0.03 0.46
C GLY A 423 13.50 -0.98 1.40
N TYR A 424 13.15 -0.90 2.69
CA TYR A 424 13.67 -1.83 3.68
C TYR A 424 13.05 -3.22 3.51
N GLU A 425 13.89 -4.23 3.68
CA GLU A 425 13.54 -5.65 3.74
C GLU A 425 14.35 -6.33 4.83
N ARG A 426 13.93 -7.55 5.22
CA ARG A 426 14.63 -8.33 6.22
C ARG A 426 15.57 -9.34 5.56
N ASP A 427 16.84 -9.30 5.94
CA ASP A 427 17.88 -10.24 5.55
C ASP A 427 18.42 -10.94 6.80
N GLY A 428 17.89 -12.13 7.08
CA GLY A 428 18.12 -12.85 8.33
C GLY A 428 17.61 -12.05 9.54
N GLU A 429 18.51 -11.71 10.46
CA GLU A 429 18.19 -10.89 11.63
C GLU A 429 18.26 -9.38 11.35
N ASN A 430 18.81 -8.97 10.20
CA ASN A 430 19.07 -7.59 9.88
C ASN A 430 17.94 -6.98 9.05
N VAL A 431 17.64 -5.70 9.31
CA VAL A 431 16.79 -4.87 8.45
C VAL A 431 17.70 -4.05 7.55
N VAL A 432 17.63 -4.29 6.25
CA VAL A 432 18.53 -3.71 5.24
C VAL A 432 17.73 -2.91 4.21
N LEU A 433 18.29 -1.78 3.76
CA LEU A 433 17.70 -0.99 2.68
C LEU A 433 18.07 -1.61 1.34
N LYS A 434 17.08 -2.10 0.59
CA LYS A 434 17.24 -2.42 -0.81
C LYS A 434 17.19 -1.14 -1.63
N HIS A 435 18.36 -0.76 -2.13
CA HIS A 435 18.52 0.29 -3.13
C HIS A 435 17.96 -0.15 -4.47
N GLY A 436 17.36 0.77 -5.23
CA GLY A 436 16.70 0.45 -6.50
C GLY A 436 15.58 -0.62 -6.42
N LEU A 437 15.16 -1.15 -7.56
CA LEU A 437 14.20 -2.25 -7.66
C LEU A 437 14.66 -3.27 -8.70
N ASP A 438 14.15 -4.51 -8.60
CA ASP A 438 14.43 -5.57 -9.56
C ASP A 438 13.18 -5.84 -10.39
N LEU A 439 13.32 -5.85 -11.71
CA LEU A 439 12.28 -6.19 -12.67
C LEU A 439 12.46 -7.62 -13.17
N SER A 440 11.36 -8.35 -13.33
CA SER A 440 11.33 -9.61 -14.05
C SER A 440 11.46 -9.36 -15.54
N VAL A 441 12.43 -10.02 -16.17
CA VAL A 441 12.72 -9.94 -17.61
C VAL A 441 13.06 -11.34 -18.11
N THR A 442 13.01 -11.56 -19.42
CA THR A 442 13.57 -12.79 -20.00
C THR A 442 15.05 -12.60 -20.31
N SER A 443 15.85 -13.67 -20.31
CA SER A 443 17.24 -13.60 -20.77
C SER A 443 17.27 -13.25 -22.26
N GLY A 444 18.11 -12.29 -22.66
CA GLY A 444 18.19 -11.83 -24.05
C GLY A 444 17.13 -10.80 -24.44
N GLN A 445 16.31 -10.30 -23.50
CA GLN A 445 15.33 -9.25 -23.75
C GLN A 445 16.01 -7.93 -24.10
N GLU A 446 15.55 -7.28 -25.17
CA GLU A 446 16.04 -5.96 -25.57
C GLU A 446 15.57 -4.88 -24.59
N ILE A 447 16.49 -3.99 -24.20
CA ILE A 447 16.21 -2.89 -23.29
C ILE A 447 16.56 -1.56 -23.95
N THR A 448 15.65 -0.59 -23.81
CA THR A 448 15.75 0.76 -24.38
C THR A 448 16.07 1.81 -23.31
N ALA A 449 16.57 2.96 -23.76
CA ALA A 449 16.95 4.08 -22.92
C ALA A 449 15.70 4.73 -22.30
N PRO A 450 15.53 4.69 -20.96
CA PRO A 450 14.36 5.28 -20.32
C PRO A 450 14.44 6.81 -20.21
N MET A 451 15.56 7.43 -20.59
CA MET A 451 15.73 8.88 -20.62
C MET A 451 16.87 9.27 -21.55
N THR A 452 16.85 10.53 -21.99
CA THR A 452 17.95 11.11 -22.76
C THR A 452 19.08 11.54 -21.81
N GLY A 453 20.33 11.23 -22.14
CA GLY A 453 21.47 11.64 -21.33
C GLY A 453 22.80 11.04 -21.77
N LYS A 454 23.86 11.39 -21.04
CA LYS A 454 25.20 10.83 -21.26
C LYS A 454 25.34 9.47 -20.60
N VAL A 455 25.90 8.53 -21.33
CA VAL A 455 26.12 7.14 -20.92
C VAL A 455 27.46 7.01 -20.21
N SER A 456 27.47 6.23 -19.13
CA SER A 456 28.66 5.65 -18.53
C SER A 456 28.45 4.15 -18.41
N VAL A 457 29.49 3.35 -18.65
CA VAL A 457 29.40 1.87 -18.63
C VAL A 457 30.33 1.33 -17.56
N ASP A 458 29.83 0.40 -16.74
CA ASP A 458 30.63 -0.44 -15.85
C ASP A 458 30.54 -1.88 -16.38
N ALA A 459 31.56 -2.29 -17.13
CA ALA A 459 31.58 -3.58 -17.80
C ALA A 459 31.67 -4.76 -16.82
N GLU A 460 32.31 -4.58 -15.67
CA GLU A 460 32.42 -5.62 -14.63
C GLU A 460 31.05 -5.89 -14.00
N LYS A 461 30.31 -4.84 -13.67
CA LYS A 461 28.97 -4.95 -13.10
C LYS A 461 27.90 -5.20 -14.15
N LYS A 462 28.23 -5.16 -15.45
CA LYS A 462 27.28 -5.25 -16.55
C LYS A 462 26.16 -4.21 -16.40
N SER A 463 26.57 -2.97 -16.13
CA SER A 463 25.66 -1.86 -15.90
C SER A 463 25.93 -0.67 -16.81
N ILE A 464 24.85 0.05 -17.08
CA ILE A 464 24.85 1.29 -17.86
C ILE A 464 24.15 2.37 -17.04
N THR A 465 24.77 3.53 -16.98
CA THR A 465 24.26 4.70 -16.27
C THR A 465 24.00 5.81 -17.27
N ILE A 466 22.77 6.35 -17.30
CA ILE A 466 22.39 7.49 -18.13
C ILE A 466 22.20 8.70 -17.21
N THR A 467 22.94 9.76 -17.50
CA THR A 467 22.94 10.99 -16.69
C THR A 467 22.37 12.16 -17.50
N ALA A 468 21.29 12.76 -17.02
CA ALA A 468 20.87 14.11 -17.40
C ALA A 468 21.49 15.10 -16.39
N GLU A 469 22.41 15.95 -16.89
CA GLU A 469 23.22 16.82 -16.03
C GLU A 469 22.35 17.70 -15.11
N LYS A 470 22.58 17.57 -13.79
CA LYS A 470 21.88 18.30 -12.72
C LYS A 470 20.36 18.09 -12.69
N GLU A 471 19.86 17.00 -13.27
CA GLU A 471 18.44 16.64 -13.23
C GLU A 471 18.24 15.25 -12.62
N SER A 472 18.67 14.20 -13.31
CA SER A 472 18.45 12.81 -12.91
C SER A 472 19.52 11.87 -13.45
N LEU A 473 19.66 10.73 -12.81
CA LEU A 473 20.57 9.65 -13.18
C LEU A 473 19.85 8.32 -12.98
N VAL A 474 19.90 7.46 -13.99
CA VAL A 474 19.38 6.09 -13.93
C VAL A 474 20.49 5.10 -14.21
N THR A 475 20.60 4.06 -13.38
CA THR A 475 21.55 2.97 -13.57
C THR A 475 20.78 1.68 -13.77
N LEU A 476 21.03 1.00 -14.89
CA LEU A 476 20.45 -0.29 -15.23
C LEU A 476 21.54 -1.35 -15.15
N THR A 477 21.33 -2.39 -14.34
CA THR A 477 22.31 -3.47 -14.11
C THR A 477 21.75 -4.82 -14.54
N GLY A 478 22.58 -5.63 -15.20
CA GLY A 478 22.16 -6.91 -15.78
C GLY A 478 22.11 -6.91 -17.31
N LEU A 479 22.72 -5.91 -17.97
CA LEU A 479 22.67 -5.70 -19.42
C LEU A 479 24.01 -6.02 -20.08
N SER A 480 23.96 -6.54 -21.30
CA SER A 480 25.12 -6.64 -22.18
C SER A 480 25.35 -5.29 -22.87
N THR A 481 26.39 -4.56 -22.46
CA THR A 481 26.62 -3.16 -22.83
C THR A 481 27.67 -2.96 -23.93
N GLY A 482 28.00 -4.01 -24.70
CA GLY A 482 29.15 -4.05 -25.62
C GLY A 482 29.18 -2.98 -26.73
N ARG A 483 28.08 -2.24 -26.93
CA ARG A 483 27.97 -1.11 -27.88
C ARG A 483 28.61 0.19 -27.37
N PHE A 484 28.58 0.46 -26.07
CA PHE A 484 28.95 1.76 -25.50
C PHE A 484 30.34 1.71 -24.85
N ARG A 485 31.14 2.76 -25.02
CA ARG A 485 32.47 2.91 -24.43
C ARG A 485 32.52 3.98 -23.31
N GLY A 486 31.43 4.73 -23.12
CA GLY A 486 31.29 5.78 -22.13
C GLY A 486 31.48 7.17 -22.72
N GLY A 487 30.64 8.12 -22.29
CA GLY A 487 30.61 9.52 -22.73
C GLY A 487 29.66 9.80 -23.89
N GLU A 488 29.12 8.77 -24.56
CA GLU A 488 28.13 8.94 -25.62
C GLU A 488 26.80 9.47 -25.08
N THR A 489 26.02 10.16 -25.93
CA THR A 489 24.66 10.59 -25.58
C THR A 489 23.66 9.66 -26.25
N VAL A 490 22.72 9.13 -25.48
CA VAL A 490 21.57 8.36 -25.98
C VAL A 490 20.29 9.17 -25.92
N THR A 491 19.38 8.92 -26.84
CA THR A 491 18.00 9.47 -26.79
C THR A 491 17.05 8.47 -26.14
N GLU A 492 16.00 8.97 -25.47
CA GLU A 492 14.93 8.12 -24.93
C GLU A 492 14.36 7.20 -26.03
N GLY A 493 14.17 5.92 -25.70
CA GLY A 493 13.75 4.87 -26.63
C GLY A 493 14.87 4.24 -27.46
N GLU A 494 16.11 4.76 -27.40
CA GLU A 494 17.24 4.15 -28.09
C GLU A 494 17.64 2.82 -27.46
N TYR A 495 17.92 1.81 -28.29
CA TYR A 495 18.36 0.50 -27.83
C TYR A 495 19.70 0.56 -27.06
N LEU A 496 19.72 -0.01 -25.86
CA LEU A 496 20.89 -0.05 -24.97
C LEU A 496 21.65 -1.38 -25.03
N GLY A 497 20.92 -2.49 -25.12
CA GLY A 497 21.50 -3.83 -25.03
C GLY A 497 20.48 -4.88 -24.59
N ASN A 498 20.92 -6.13 -24.50
CA ASN A 498 20.06 -7.24 -24.07
C ASN A 498 20.36 -7.63 -22.62
N THR A 499 19.34 -8.05 -21.89
CA THR A 499 19.46 -8.62 -20.56
C THR A 499 20.32 -9.89 -20.59
N THR A 500 21.10 -10.09 -19.54
CA THR A 500 22.02 -11.24 -19.40
C THR A 500 21.48 -12.33 -18.48
N LYS A 501 20.37 -12.04 -17.78
CA LYS A 501 19.69 -12.88 -16.80
C LYS A 501 18.20 -12.52 -16.81
N GLU A 502 17.41 -13.27 -16.05
CA GLU A 502 15.96 -13.06 -15.88
C GLU A 502 15.61 -11.93 -14.90
N SER A 503 16.56 -11.03 -14.61
CA SER A 503 16.35 -9.88 -13.73
C SER A 503 17.12 -8.66 -14.23
N LEU A 504 16.42 -7.51 -14.24
CA LEU A 504 16.99 -6.21 -14.55
C LEU A 504 16.88 -5.32 -13.30
N HIS A 505 18.02 -4.90 -12.76
CA HIS A 505 18.05 -4.01 -11.61
C HIS A 505 18.04 -2.54 -12.06
N VAL A 506 17.12 -1.74 -11.51
CA VAL A 506 16.89 -0.34 -11.84
C VAL A 506 17.16 0.51 -10.60
N TYR A 507 18.15 1.39 -10.67
CA TYR A 507 18.51 2.35 -9.63
C TYR A 507 18.28 3.78 -10.16
N TYR A 508 17.73 4.68 -9.33
CA TYR A 508 17.36 6.03 -9.78
C TYR A 508 17.69 7.11 -8.73
N GLU A 509 18.37 8.15 -9.18
CA GLU A 509 18.68 9.34 -8.37
C GLU A 509 18.19 10.60 -9.05
N LYS A 510 17.82 11.58 -8.24
CA LYS A 510 17.48 12.93 -8.69
C LYS A 510 18.32 13.97 -7.97
N PHE A 511 18.65 15.02 -8.71
CA PHE A 511 19.47 16.10 -8.18
C PHE A 511 18.61 17.07 -7.37
N ASN A 512 18.86 17.16 -6.08
CA ASN A 512 18.18 18.10 -5.21
C ASN A 512 18.85 19.49 -5.29
N GLU A 513 18.25 20.40 -6.06
CA GLU A 513 18.73 21.79 -6.18
C GLU A 513 18.79 22.55 -4.84
N GLU A 514 17.94 22.20 -3.86
CA GLU A 514 17.89 22.90 -2.57
C GLU A 514 19.07 22.51 -1.67
N THR A 515 19.55 21.27 -1.76
CA THR A 515 20.68 20.75 -0.96
C THR A 515 21.97 20.61 -1.77
N ASN A 516 21.91 20.78 -3.09
CA ASN A 516 23.00 20.59 -4.05
C ASN A 516 23.64 19.20 -3.95
N LYS A 517 22.79 18.16 -3.82
CA LYS A 517 23.20 16.76 -3.68
C LYS A 517 22.32 15.85 -4.53
N TRP A 518 22.92 14.78 -5.04
CA TRP A 518 22.18 13.63 -5.56
C TRP A 518 21.49 12.91 -4.41
N GLN A 519 20.24 12.52 -4.65
CA GLN A 519 19.42 11.79 -3.69
C GLN A 519 18.68 10.68 -4.43
N GLU A 520 18.77 9.48 -3.89
CA GLU A 520 18.01 8.33 -4.36
C GLU A 520 16.52 8.55 -4.18
N VAL A 521 15.76 8.11 -5.17
CA VAL A 521 14.29 8.12 -5.18
C VAL A 521 13.79 6.74 -5.60
N ASN A 522 12.58 6.37 -5.17
CA ASN A 522 12.00 5.10 -5.58
C ASN A 522 11.76 5.08 -7.10
N PRO A 523 12.44 4.20 -7.88
CA PRO A 523 12.29 4.16 -9.33
C PRO A 523 10.85 3.84 -9.78
N ALA A 524 10.09 3.09 -8.97
CA ALA A 524 8.73 2.69 -9.28
C ALA A 524 7.77 3.88 -9.51
N PHE A 525 8.07 5.04 -8.93
CA PHE A 525 7.24 6.26 -9.10
C PHE A 525 7.38 6.90 -10.49
N TYR A 526 8.37 6.48 -11.26
CA TYR A 526 8.70 7.07 -12.56
C TYR A 526 8.49 6.10 -13.72
N LEU A 527 8.18 4.84 -13.42
CA LEU A 527 7.77 3.85 -14.41
C LEU A 527 6.26 3.99 -14.67
N LYS A 528 5.84 3.77 -15.92
CA LYS A 528 4.45 3.92 -16.38
C LYS A 528 3.43 3.19 -15.50
N LYS A 529 3.70 1.92 -15.20
CA LYS A 529 2.90 1.08 -14.29
C LYS A 529 3.77 -0.04 -13.75
N VAL A 530 3.64 -0.32 -12.45
CA VAL A 530 4.36 -1.43 -11.80
C VAL A 530 3.37 -2.39 -11.15
N THR A 531 3.78 -3.65 -11.02
CA THR A 531 3.05 -4.67 -10.26
C THR A 531 4.07 -5.43 -9.43
N TYR A 532 3.83 -5.55 -8.12
CA TYR A 532 4.75 -6.22 -7.22
C TYR A 532 4.40 -7.70 -7.09
N THR A 533 5.41 -8.59 -7.13
CA THR A 533 5.23 -10.02 -6.81
C THR A 533 5.33 -10.29 -5.31
N GLN A 534 5.87 -9.33 -4.54
CA GLN A 534 5.96 -9.41 -3.09
C GLN A 534 4.63 -8.98 -2.46
N PHE A 535 4.12 -9.76 -1.51
CA PHE A 535 2.86 -9.51 -0.80
C PHE A 535 3.01 -9.92 0.68
N THR A 536 2.17 -9.33 1.53
CA THR A 536 2.09 -9.70 2.94
C THR A 536 1.52 -11.11 3.09
N SER A 537 2.24 -11.95 3.82
CA SER A 537 1.87 -13.31 4.14
C SER A 537 2.05 -13.56 5.65
N VAL A 538 0.96 -13.70 6.36
CA VAL A 538 0.99 -13.98 7.81
C VAL A 538 0.80 -15.46 8.07
N ALA A 539 1.45 -15.98 9.10
CA ALA A 539 1.18 -17.32 9.60
C ALA A 539 -0.24 -17.35 10.16
N SER A 540 -1.06 -18.21 9.59
CA SER A 540 -2.38 -18.49 10.12
C SER A 540 -2.28 -19.62 11.14
N ASP A 541 -2.48 -19.29 12.42
CA ASP A 541 -2.69 -20.28 13.49
C ASP A 541 -4.00 -21.07 13.31
N SER A 542 -4.87 -20.62 12.38
CA SER A 542 -6.15 -21.24 12.04
C SER A 542 -6.13 -22.05 10.74
N PHE A 543 -4.97 -22.16 10.06
CA PHE A 543 -4.81 -23.05 8.91
C PHE A 543 -4.73 -24.51 9.40
N ASP A 544 -5.90 -25.12 9.56
CA ASP A 544 -6.10 -26.54 9.85
C ASP A 544 -6.68 -27.23 8.60
N PRO A 545 -5.85 -27.61 7.62
CA PRO A 545 -6.32 -28.36 6.47
C PRO A 545 -6.95 -29.67 6.96
N LYS A 546 -8.28 -29.76 6.89
CA LYS A 546 -9.03 -30.90 7.45
C LYS A 546 -8.61 -32.22 6.80
N GLY A 547 -8.43 -33.24 7.65
CA GLY A 547 -8.43 -34.67 7.32
C GLY A 547 -7.70 -35.05 6.03
N ASP A 548 -8.46 -35.21 4.95
CA ASP A 548 -7.95 -35.82 3.71
C ASP A 548 -7.10 -34.88 2.85
N VAL A 549 -7.28 -33.55 2.95
CA VAL A 549 -6.42 -32.59 2.23
C VAL A 549 -5.01 -32.61 2.83
N ALA A 550 -4.91 -32.53 4.16
CA ALA A 550 -3.62 -32.62 4.86
C ALA A 550 -2.89 -33.94 4.58
N LYS A 551 -3.59 -35.08 4.57
CA LYS A 551 -3.00 -36.39 4.24
C LYS A 551 -2.41 -36.40 2.83
N ARG A 552 -3.14 -35.89 1.83
CA ARG A 552 -2.65 -35.84 0.44
C ARG A 552 -1.47 -34.88 0.28
N ALA A 553 -1.55 -33.70 0.89
CA ALA A 553 -0.44 -32.75 0.92
C ALA A 553 0.81 -33.34 1.60
N LYS A 554 0.65 -34.10 2.70
CA LYS A 554 1.74 -34.82 3.38
C LYS A 554 2.38 -35.89 2.48
N VAL A 555 1.59 -36.67 1.76
CA VAL A 555 2.11 -37.68 0.81
C VAL A 555 2.92 -37.00 -0.30
N MET A 556 2.41 -35.90 -0.86
CA MET A 556 3.16 -35.10 -1.85
C MET A 556 4.44 -34.55 -1.24
N TYR A 557 4.36 -33.93 -0.07
CA TYR A 557 5.52 -33.36 0.63
C TYR A 557 6.61 -34.40 0.84
N ASP A 558 6.27 -35.57 1.40
CA ASP A 558 7.25 -36.63 1.67
C ASP A 558 7.88 -37.20 0.38
N ALA A 559 7.09 -37.34 -0.69
CA ALA A 559 7.58 -37.83 -1.97
C ALA A 559 8.53 -36.81 -2.64
N LEU A 560 8.17 -35.53 -2.61
CA LEU A 560 8.97 -34.46 -3.24
C LEU A 560 10.22 -34.12 -2.44
N MET A 561 10.18 -34.20 -1.10
CA MET A 561 11.37 -34.11 -0.26
C MET A 561 12.38 -35.21 -0.62
N LYS A 562 11.91 -36.45 -0.86
CA LYS A 562 12.77 -37.55 -1.32
C LYS A 562 13.35 -37.33 -2.72
N ALA A 563 12.64 -36.58 -3.56
CA ALA A 563 13.12 -36.17 -4.89
C ALA A 563 14.10 -34.98 -4.85
N GLY A 564 14.54 -34.55 -3.66
CA GLY A 564 15.49 -33.44 -3.48
C GLY A 564 14.82 -32.06 -3.40
N GLY A 565 13.50 -32.01 -3.20
CA GLY A 565 12.78 -30.75 -3.04
C GLY A 565 13.13 -30.00 -1.75
N THR A 566 13.04 -28.67 -1.82
CA THR A 566 13.08 -27.74 -0.70
C THR A 566 11.68 -27.53 -0.15
N ARG A 567 11.58 -27.07 1.10
CA ARG A 567 10.27 -26.83 1.73
C ARG A 567 9.51 -25.71 1.00
N GLU A 568 10.20 -24.65 0.63
CA GLU A 568 9.69 -23.50 -0.10
C GLU A 568 9.17 -23.90 -1.48
N GLY A 569 9.95 -24.68 -2.23
CA GLY A 569 9.57 -25.14 -3.57
C GLY A 569 8.37 -26.09 -3.54
N ILE A 570 8.34 -27.03 -2.59
CA ILE A 570 7.19 -27.93 -2.42
C ILE A 570 5.95 -27.15 -2.00
N ALA A 571 6.10 -26.18 -1.11
CA ALA A 571 5.00 -25.33 -0.67
C ALA A 571 4.41 -24.49 -1.81
N ALA A 572 5.25 -23.95 -2.71
CA ALA A 572 4.81 -23.25 -3.92
C ALA A 572 3.92 -24.13 -4.83
N VAL A 573 4.31 -25.39 -5.03
CA VAL A 573 3.52 -26.37 -5.80
C VAL A 573 2.20 -26.69 -5.08
N LEU A 574 2.25 -26.96 -3.78
CA LEU A 574 1.05 -27.28 -2.99
C LEU A 574 0.06 -26.11 -2.94
N GLY A 575 0.55 -24.87 -2.80
CA GLY A 575 -0.29 -23.67 -2.84
C GLY A 575 -0.97 -23.48 -4.19
N SER A 576 -0.25 -23.76 -5.28
CA SER A 576 -0.82 -23.73 -6.63
C SER A 576 -1.92 -24.79 -6.78
N PHE A 577 -1.67 -26.04 -6.37
CA PHE A 577 -2.68 -27.10 -6.45
C PHE A 577 -3.84 -26.94 -5.46
N ALA A 578 -3.66 -26.20 -4.35
CA ALA A 578 -4.75 -25.85 -3.46
C ALA A 578 -5.79 -24.99 -4.18
N ILE A 579 -5.33 -23.99 -4.95
CA ILE A 579 -6.21 -23.15 -5.78
C ILE A 579 -6.73 -23.90 -7.01
N GLU A 580 -5.90 -24.73 -7.63
CA GLU A 580 -6.23 -25.42 -8.89
C GLU A 580 -7.25 -26.55 -8.70
N SER A 581 -6.97 -27.47 -7.78
CA SER A 581 -7.75 -28.70 -7.62
C SER A 581 -8.26 -28.93 -6.19
N GLY A 582 -7.86 -28.08 -5.23
CA GLY A 582 -8.04 -28.35 -3.81
C GLY A 582 -7.13 -29.50 -3.33
N ILE A 583 -5.98 -29.67 -3.98
CA ILE A 583 -5.06 -30.81 -3.82
C ILE A 583 -5.85 -32.12 -3.93
N ASN A 584 -6.70 -32.24 -4.94
CA ASN A 584 -7.51 -33.44 -5.15
C ASN A 584 -7.09 -34.10 -6.48
N PRO A 585 -6.48 -35.29 -6.44
CA PRO A 585 -6.04 -35.98 -7.66
C PRO A 585 -7.22 -36.53 -8.48
N LYS A 586 -8.40 -36.69 -7.87
CA LYS A 586 -9.63 -37.10 -8.55
C LYS A 586 -10.50 -35.87 -8.85
N ARG A 587 -10.00 -35.03 -9.77
CA ARG A 587 -10.67 -33.85 -10.30
C ARG A 587 -10.58 -33.85 -11.81
N ALA A 588 -11.61 -33.32 -12.46
CA ALA A 588 -11.57 -33.00 -13.88
C ALA A 588 -12.26 -31.66 -14.13
N GLU A 589 -11.80 -30.91 -15.12
CA GLU A 589 -12.38 -29.62 -15.47
C GLU A 589 -13.87 -29.79 -15.83
N GLY A 590 -14.72 -28.93 -15.26
CA GLY A 590 -16.18 -29.02 -15.39
C GLY A 590 -16.87 -30.11 -14.56
N ASP A 591 -16.15 -30.88 -13.72
CA ASP A 591 -16.72 -32.00 -12.95
C ASP A 591 -17.84 -31.61 -11.98
N TYR A 592 -17.87 -30.37 -11.52
CA TYR A 592 -18.87 -29.80 -10.62
C TYR A 592 -20.19 -29.42 -11.30
N LEU A 593 -20.25 -29.46 -12.64
CA LEU A 593 -21.46 -29.14 -13.40
C LEU A 593 -22.51 -30.26 -13.29
N ALA A 594 -23.68 -30.05 -13.87
CA ALA A 594 -24.68 -31.12 -13.99
C ALA A 594 -24.22 -32.15 -15.05
N PRO A 595 -24.45 -33.46 -14.84
CA PRO A 595 -24.31 -34.46 -15.91
C PRO A 595 -25.16 -34.09 -17.13
N PRO A 596 -24.73 -34.40 -18.37
CA PRO A 596 -23.63 -35.31 -18.70
C PRO A 596 -22.22 -34.68 -18.71
N VAL A 597 -22.11 -33.35 -18.65
CA VAL A 597 -20.82 -32.64 -18.63
C VAL A 597 -20.10 -32.85 -17.30
N GLY A 598 -20.85 -32.69 -16.21
CA GLY A 598 -20.37 -32.95 -14.86
C GLY A 598 -20.18 -34.42 -14.54
N ALA A 599 -19.54 -34.70 -13.41
CA ALA A 599 -19.17 -36.06 -13.03
C ALA A 599 -20.38 -36.88 -12.54
N SER A 600 -20.45 -38.12 -13.00
CA SER A 600 -21.29 -39.20 -12.48
C SER A 600 -20.41 -40.35 -11.96
N ALA A 601 -21.01 -41.38 -11.36
CA ALA A 601 -20.25 -42.53 -10.83
C ALA A 601 -19.35 -43.20 -11.89
N ASN A 602 -19.79 -43.23 -13.15
CA ASN A 602 -19.09 -43.93 -14.25
C ASN A 602 -18.16 -43.02 -15.05
N SER A 603 -18.17 -41.71 -14.80
CA SER A 603 -17.42 -40.72 -15.59
C SER A 603 -15.91 -40.88 -15.55
N TRP A 604 -15.36 -41.29 -14.40
CA TRP A 604 -13.92 -41.24 -14.12
C TRP A 604 -13.08 -42.23 -14.92
N ASP A 605 -13.71 -43.23 -15.53
CA ASP A 605 -13.08 -44.26 -16.36
C ASP A 605 -13.67 -44.28 -17.79
N ASP A 606 -14.55 -43.33 -18.13
CA ASP A 606 -15.18 -43.23 -19.44
C ASP A 606 -14.31 -42.36 -20.38
N PRO A 607 -13.72 -42.94 -21.44
CA PRO A 607 -12.87 -42.20 -22.36
C PRO A 607 -13.60 -41.04 -23.06
N THR A 608 -14.89 -41.18 -23.33
CA THR A 608 -15.67 -40.13 -24.00
C THR A 608 -15.91 -38.94 -23.09
N TRP A 609 -16.16 -39.20 -21.80
CA TRP A 609 -16.32 -38.15 -20.79
C TRP A 609 -14.99 -37.43 -20.52
N LEU A 610 -13.90 -38.19 -20.41
CA LEU A 610 -12.56 -37.63 -20.21
C LEU A 610 -12.13 -36.77 -21.41
N SER A 611 -12.46 -37.18 -22.64
CA SER A 611 -12.03 -36.47 -23.85
C SER A 611 -12.91 -35.28 -24.24
N MET A 612 -13.84 -34.83 -23.39
CA MET A 612 -14.62 -33.63 -23.68
C MET A 612 -13.73 -32.37 -23.69
N GLY A 613 -13.91 -31.50 -24.69
CA GLY A 613 -13.17 -30.25 -24.82
C GLY A 613 -13.88 -29.05 -24.21
N GLY A 614 -13.24 -27.87 -24.28
CA GLY A 614 -13.80 -26.63 -23.73
C GLY A 614 -15.14 -26.24 -24.38
N MET A 615 -15.29 -26.50 -25.68
CA MET A 615 -16.54 -26.27 -26.40
C MET A 615 -17.69 -27.13 -25.87
N ASP A 616 -17.44 -28.38 -25.50
CA ASP A 616 -18.45 -29.27 -24.95
C ASP A 616 -18.83 -28.89 -23.51
N ILE A 617 -17.85 -28.38 -22.74
CA ILE A 617 -18.03 -28.06 -21.33
C ILE A 617 -18.70 -26.69 -21.14
N TYR A 618 -18.23 -25.68 -21.88
CA TYR A 618 -18.59 -24.28 -21.65
C TYR A 618 -19.26 -23.61 -22.86
N GLY A 619 -19.29 -24.25 -24.03
CA GLY A 619 -19.69 -23.60 -25.29
C GLY A 619 -18.67 -22.55 -25.78
N LYS A 620 -17.46 -22.55 -25.23
CA LYS A 620 -16.36 -21.60 -25.52
C LYS A 620 -15.01 -22.24 -25.16
N PHE A 621 -13.90 -21.60 -25.51
CA PHE A 621 -12.53 -22.11 -25.36
C PHE A 621 -12.18 -23.27 -26.31
N PRO A 622 -12.18 -23.01 -27.63
CA PRO A 622 -11.80 -24.02 -28.63
C PRO A 622 -10.35 -24.49 -28.50
N ASN A 623 -9.52 -23.77 -27.75
CA ASN A 623 -8.14 -24.19 -27.47
C ASN A 623 -8.07 -25.44 -26.58
N ILE A 624 -9.10 -25.73 -25.78
CA ILE A 624 -9.14 -26.91 -24.90
C ILE A 624 -9.70 -28.08 -25.70
N LEU A 625 -8.83 -28.99 -26.13
CA LEU A 625 -9.21 -30.18 -26.89
C LEU A 625 -9.72 -31.28 -25.97
N HIS A 626 -9.00 -31.57 -24.88
CA HIS A 626 -9.45 -32.47 -23.82
C HIS A 626 -9.28 -31.79 -22.47
N ARG A 627 -10.31 -31.87 -21.62
CA ARG A 627 -10.41 -31.19 -20.31
C ARG A 627 -9.22 -31.44 -19.38
N GLY A 628 -8.96 -30.50 -18.49
CA GLY A 628 -7.96 -30.68 -17.44
C GLY A 628 -8.25 -31.86 -16.52
N LEU A 629 -7.22 -32.66 -16.17
CA LEU A 629 -7.31 -33.75 -15.21
C LEU A 629 -6.41 -33.54 -13.98
N GLY A 630 -6.84 -34.03 -12.82
CA GLY A 630 -6.00 -34.24 -11.64
C GLY A 630 -5.50 -32.97 -10.95
N LEU A 631 -4.38 -33.11 -10.21
CA LEU A 631 -3.84 -32.06 -9.35
C LEU A 631 -3.58 -30.74 -10.05
N GLY A 632 -2.93 -30.81 -11.22
CA GLY A 632 -2.52 -29.64 -12.01
C GLY A 632 -3.35 -29.45 -13.28
N GLN A 633 -4.57 -30.02 -13.32
CA GLN A 633 -5.50 -29.90 -14.45
C GLN A 633 -4.80 -30.08 -15.81
N TRP A 634 -4.13 -31.23 -16.00
CA TRP A 634 -3.42 -31.54 -17.24
C TRP A 634 -4.39 -31.61 -18.42
N THR A 635 -4.19 -30.71 -19.38
CA THR A 635 -5.11 -30.42 -20.49
C THR A 635 -4.42 -30.68 -21.82
N ASP A 636 -5.18 -31.17 -22.82
CA ASP A 636 -4.72 -31.18 -24.21
C ASP A 636 -5.20 -29.92 -24.90
N THR A 637 -4.29 -29.24 -25.60
CA THR A 637 -4.52 -27.91 -26.18
C THR A 637 -4.21 -27.86 -27.66
N SER A 638 -4.89 -26.97 -28.39
CA SER A 638 -4.78 -26.88 -29.85
C SER A 638 -3.43 -26.35 -30.34
N ASP A 639 -2.62 -25.78 -29.46
CA ASP A 639 -1.22 -25.37 -29.68
C ASP A 639 -0.21 -26.52 -29.54
N GLY A 640 -0.69 -27.76 -29.37
CA GLY A 640 0.14 -28.97 -29.36
C GLY A 640 0.42 -29.54 -27.97
N GLY A 641 -0.13 -28.95 -26.90
CA GLY A 641 -0.11 -29.55 -25.56
C GLY A 641 -0.89 -30.86 -25.54
N ASN A 642 -0.29 -31.93 -25.00
CA ASN A 642 -0.89 -33.27 -24.96
C ASN A 642 -0.84 -33.91 -23.55
N ARG A 643 -0.85 -33.08 -22.50
CA ARG A 643 -0.60 -33.53 -21.12
C ARG A 643 -1.74 -34.35 -20.52
N HIS A 644 -2.98 -34.15 -20.96
CA HIS A 644 -4.11 -35.02 -20.59
C HIS A 644 -3.85 -36.43 -21.13
N THR A 645 -3.55 -36.54 -22.41
CA THR A 645 -3.28 -37.83 -23.07
C THR A 645 -2.08 -38.52 -22.43
N LEU A 646 -0.98 -37.80 -22.20
CA LEU A 646 0.22 -38.34 -21.56
C LEU A 646 -0.07 -38.91 -20.16
N LEU A 647 -0.89 -38.24 -19.35
CA LEU A 647 -1.26 -38.75 -18.03
C LEU A 647 -2.03 -40.08 -18.14
N LEU A 648 -3.01 -40.16 -19.04
CA LEU A 648 -3.80 -41.38 -19.23
C LEU A 648 -2.94 -42.54 -19.74
N ASP A 649 -2.03 -42.30 -20.66
CA ASP A 649 -1.14 -43.34 -21.19
C ASP A 649 -0.13 -43.79 -20.14
N PHE A 650 0.44 -42.86 -19.37
CA PHE A 650 1.29 -43.18 -18.23
C PHE A 650 0.55 -44.01 -17.18
N ALA A 651 -0.72 -43.70 -16.92
CA ALA A 651 -1.57 -44.48 -16.01
C ALA A 651 -1.77 -45.93 -16.50
N LYS A 652 -2.05 -46.11 -17.80
CA LYS A 652 -2.19 -47.42 -18.43
C LYS A 652 -0.89 -48.22 -18.35
N GLU A 653 0.25 -47.61 -18.67
CA GLU A 653 1.57 -48.23 -18.60
C GLU A 653 1.88 -48.73 -17.18
N LYS A 654 1.63 -47.88 -16.18
CA LYS A 654 1.86 -48.20 -14.76
C LYS A 654 0.76 -49.09 -14.15
N LYS A 655 -0.28 -49.47 -14.92
CA LYS A 655 -1.44 -50.24 -14.48
C LYS A 655 -2.11 -49.65 -13.24
N LYS A 656 -2.26 -48.33 -13.21
CA LYS A 656 -2.89 -47.58 -12.12
C LYS A 656 -4.02 -46.69 -12.64
N LYS A 657 -4.89 -46.24 -11.72
CA LYS A 657 -5.88 -45.22 -12.03
C LYS A 657 -5.20 -43.87 -12.22
N TRP A 658 -5.59 -43.11 -13.23
CA TRP A 658 -5.01 -41.78 -13.51
C TRP A 658 -5.19 -40.80 -12.34
N TYR A 659 -6.22 -41.00 -11.52
CA TYR A 659 -6.51 -40.23 -10.30
C TYR A 659 -5.84 -40.78 -9.03
N ASP A 660 -4.91 -41.73 -9.14
CA ASP A 660 -4.04 -42.15 -8.03
C ASP A 660 -3.02 -41.05 -7.72
N LEU A 661 -2.91 -40.67 -6.44
CA LEU A 661 -2.04 -39.57 -6.03
C LEU A 661 -0.56 -39.86 -6.32
N ASN A 662 -0.09 -41.07 -6.00
CA ASN A 662 1.32 -41.43 -6.21
C ASN A 662 1.66 -41.51 -7.68
N LEU A 663 0.74 -41.99 -8.52
CA LEU A 663 0.88 -41.96 -9.97
C LEU A 663 1.02 -40.51 -10.49
N GLN A 664 0.18 -39.58 -10.05
CA GLN A 664 0.28 -38.18 -10.50
C GLN A 664 1.58 -37.50 -10.06
N ILE A 665 2.07 -37.81 -8.85
CA ILE A 665 3.40 -37.36 -8.41
C ILE A 665 4.50 -37.94 -9.32
N ASP A 666 4.44 -39.24 -9.62
CA ASP A 666 5.40 -39.90 -10.51
C ASP A 666 5.34 -39.36 -11.95
N PHE A 667 4.13 -39.02 -12.42
CA PHE A 667 3.93 -38.37 -13.71
C PHE A 667 4.65 -37.02 -13.77
N MET A 668 4.49 -36.15 -12.77
CA MET A 668 5.20 -34.86 -12.72
C MET A 668 6.72 -34.99 -12.73
N LEU A 669 7.24 -36.04 -12.10
CA LEU A 669 8.69 -36.28 -12.00
C LEU A 669 9.25 -36.93 -13.28
N HIS A 670 8.50 -37.84 -13.90
CA HIS A 670 9.05 -38.73 -14.92
C HIS A 670 8.22 -38.85 -16.20
N GLY A 671 6.89 -38.75 -16.12
CA GLY A 671 5.98 -39.00 -17.24
C GLY A 671 5.55 -37.76 -18.05
N ASP A 672 5.66 -36.56 -17.47
CA ASP A 672 5.28 -35.31 -18.12
C ASP A 672 6.30 -34.88 -19.19
N THR A 673 5.99 -33.83 -19.96
CA THR A 673 6.87 -33.35 -21.03
C THR A 673 8.24 -32.91 -20.47
N PRO A 674 9.33 -32.97 -21.27
CA PRO A 674 10.65 -32.52 -20.81
C PRO A 674 10.67 -31.08 -20.26
N GLY A 675 9.91 -30.17 -20.88
CA GLY A 675 9.78 -28.78 -20.44
C GLY A 675 9.08 -28.67 -19.08
N ASN A 676 7.91 -29.32 -18.93
CA ASN A 676 7.17 -29.30 -17.68
C ASN A 676 7.93 -30.00 -16.54
N ARG A 677 8.64 -31.10 -16.80
CA ARG A 677 9.51 -31.73 -15.80
C ARG A 677 10.63 -30.78 -15.35
N THR A 678 11.23 -30.05 -16.28
CA THR A 678 12.27 -29.05 -15.96
C THR A 678 11.71 -27.92 -15.10
N ALA A 679 10.55 -27.36 -15.48
CA ALA A 679 9.90 -26.30 -14.71
C ALA A 679 9.52 -26.80 -13.30
N PHE A 680 8.95 -28.01 -13.19
CA PHE A 680 8.60 -28.64 -11.93
C PHE A 680 9.82 -28.80 -11.02
N MET A 681 10.90 -29.39 -11.55
CA MET A 681 12.14 -29.60 -10.81
C MET A 681 12.79 -28.28 -10.39
N ASN A 682 12.79 -27.27 -11.26
CA ASN A 682 13.33 -25.95 -10.94
C ASN A 682 12.55 -25.26 -9.81
N THR A 683 11.22 -25.44 -9.77
CA THR A 683 10.39 -24.97 -8.66
C THR A 683 10.69 -25.75 -7.38
N ILE A 684 10.54 -27.08 -7.37
CA ILE A 684 10.64 -27.85 -6.12
C ILE A 684 12.05 -27.82 -5.52
N THR A 685 13.10 -27.64 -6.32
CA THR A 685 14.50 -27.59 -5.84
C THR A 685 15.00 -26.16 -5.58
N SER A 686 14.12 -25.16 -5.62
CA SER A 686 14.47 -23.72 -5.48
C SER A 686 15.54 -23.21 -6.45
N LYS A 687 15.64 -23.78 -7.66
CA LYS A 687 16.56 -23.26 -8.71
C LYS A 687 16.00 -22.04 -9.42
N ALA A 688 14.68 -21.93 -9.50
CA ALA A 688 13.99 -20.83 -10.17
C ALA A 688 13.86 -19.55 -9.33
N GLY A 689 14.11 -19.62 -8.02
CA GLY A 689 13.91 -18.51 -7.10
C GLY A 689 14.28 -18.87 -5.66
N GLY A 690 14.58 -17.86 -4.84
CA GLY A 690 14.96 -18.05 -3.44
C GLY A 690 13.78 -17.97 -2.47
N THR A 691 12.62 -17.51 -2.96
CA THR A 691 11.46 -17.23 -2.11
C THR A 691 10.18 -17.90 -2.61
N ILE A 692 9.23 -18.17 -1.72
CA ILE A 692 7.92 -18.76 -2.06
C ILE A 692 7.17 -17.95 -3.14
N PRO A 693 7.14 -16.60 -3.12
CA PRO A 693 6.56 -15.80 -4.21
C PRO A 693 7.20 -16.03 -5.57
N GLU A 694 8.53 -16.04 -5.65
CA GLU A 694 9.26 -16.27 -6.91
C GLU A 694 8.99 -17.68 -7.45
N LEU A 695 9.05 -18.68 -6.59
CA LEU A 695 8.82 -20.08 -6.96
C LEU A 695 7.39 -20.35 -7.40
N THR A 696 6.41 -19.74 -6.73
CA THR A 696 4.99 -19.86 -7.10
C THR A 696 4.71 -19.15 -8.42
N ASN A 697 5.26 -17.94 -8.63
CA ASN A 697 5.11 -17.24 -9.91
C ASN A 697 5.78 -18.01 -11.06
N TYR A 698 6.98 -18.54 -10.85
CA TYR A 698 7.67 -19.35 -11.83
C TYR A 698 6.88 -20.62 -12.16
N PHE A 699 6.37 -21.32 -11.15
CA PHE A 699 5.55 -22.51 -11.34
C PHE A 699 4.27 -22.20 -12.13
N LEU A 700 3.57 -21.14 -11.74
CA LEU A 700 2.36 -20.68 -12.42
C LEU A 700 2.64 -20.28 -13.89
N THR A 701 3.78 -19.64 -14.15
CA THR A 701 4.14 -19.16 -15.49
C THR A 701 4.59 -20.30 -16.41
N TYR A 702 5.51 -21.15 -15.93
CA TYR A 702 6.22 -22.11 -16.77
C TYR A 702 5.73 -23.55 -16.66
N TRP A 703 5.00 -23.90 -15.60
CA TRP A 703 4.44 -25.24 -15.41
C TRP A 703 2.93 -25.29 -15.64
N GLU A 704 2.16 -24.38 -15.03
CA GLU A 704 0.71 -24.27 -15.22
C GLU A 704 0.36 -23.55 -16.54
N GLY A 705 1.22 -22.63 -17.00
CA GLY A 705 1.01 -21.85 -18.22
C GLY A 705 0.01 -20.70 -18.08
N ASN A 706 -0.27 -20.25 -16.86
CA ASN A 706 -1.30 -19.25 -16.55
C ASN A 706 -0.73 -18.03 -15.81
N PRO A 707 0.21 -17.26 -16.40
CA PRO A 707 0.91 -16.18 -15.71
C PRO A 707 -0.05 -15.13 -15.13
N GLY A 708 0.09 -14.86 -13.84
CA GLY A 708 -0.70 -13.84 -13.12
C GLY A 708 -2.07 -14.29 -12.62
N ASP A 709 -2.56 -15.48 -12.97
CA ASP A 709 -3.86 -15.99 -12.47
C ASP A 709 -3.81 -16.28 -10.96
N LYS A 710 -4.58 -15.50 -10.19
CA LYS A 710 -4.72 -15.65 -8.72
C LYS A 710 -3.38 -15.79 -7.99
N LEU A 711 -2.38 -15.07 -8.49
CA LEU A 711 -1.01 -15.22 -8.02
C LEU A 711 -0.92 -14.97 -6.50
N SER A 712 -1.55 -13.90 -6.00
CA SER A 712 -1.57 -13.58 -4.58
C SER A 712 -2.19 -14.68 -3.71
N GLU A 713 -3.31 -15.26 -4.13
CA GLU A 713 -3.99 -16.35 -3.43
C GLU A 713 -3.14 -17.63 -3.43
N ARG A 714 -2.53 -17.98 -4.57
CA ARG A 714 -1.64 -19.14 -4.69
C ARG A 714 -0.43 -19.01 -3.78
N ILE A 715 0.17 -17.81 -3.70
CA ILE A 715 1.32 -17.64 -2.83
C ILE A 715 0.91 -17.62 -1.33
N GLN A 716 -0.25 -17.07 -0.97
CA GLN A 716 -0.77 -17.17 0.39
C GLN A 716 -1.00 -18.64 0.80
N GLU A 717 -1.61 -19.45 -0.08
CA GLU A 717 -1.76 -20.89 0.16
C GLU A 717 -0.40 -21.59 0.27
N ALA A 718 0.57 -21.21 -0.58
CA ALA A 718 1.92 -21.74 -0.48
C ALA A 718 2.56 -21.41 0.88
N GLN A 719 2.43 -20.19 1.38
CA GLN A 719 2.92 -19.85 2.72
C GLN A 719 2.21 -20.65 3.81
N ASN A 720 0.89 -20.85 3.70
CA ASN A 720 0.13 -21.67 4.64
C ASN A 720 0.70 -23.08 4.72
N TRP A 721 0.99 -23.71 3.58
CA TRP A 721 1.62 -25.04 3.51
C TRP A 721 3.06 -25.03 4.02
N TYR A 722 3.85 -24.02 3.68
CA TYR A 722 5.21 -23.86 4.20
C TYR A 722 5.21 -23.80 5.74
N ASN A 723 4.31 -22.99 6.32
CA ASN A 723 4.16 -22.85 7.75
C ASN A 723 3.63 -24.14 8.38
N TYR A 724 2.64 -24.80 7.78
CA TYR A 724 2.13 -26.09 8.23
C TYR A 724 3.26 -27.14 8.34
N PHE A 725 4.11 -27.27 7.32
CA PHE A 725 5.22 -28.23 7.34
C PHE A 725 6.45 -27.74 8.14
N SER A 726 6.57 -26.43 8.39
CA SER A 726 7.61 -25.86 9.27
C SER A 726 7.28 -26.02 10.75
N SER A 727 6.03 -25.78 11.13
CA SER A 727 5.51 -25.94 12.49
C SER A 727 5.38 -27.42 12.89
N ASN A 728 5.03 -28.27 11.92
CA ASN A 728 4.97 -29.73 12.09
C ASN A 728 6.31 -30.44 11.78
N ALA A 729 7.41 -29.68 11.58
CA ALA A 729 8.74 -30.26 11.40
C ALA A 729 9.23 -31.08 12.62
N GLY A 730 8.49 -31.01 13.74
CA GLY A 730 8.70 -31.80 14.94
C GLY A 730 7.53 -32.66 15.42
N ASP A 731 6.41 -32.77 14.68
CA ASP A 731 5.27 -33.59 15.10
C ASP A 731 5.30 -34.96 14.39
N MET A 732 5.85 -35.99 15.06
CA MET A 732 5.07 -36.87 15.92
C MET A 732 3.94 -37.55 15.14
N ASN A 733 4.13 -38.84 14.85
CA ASN A 733 3.07 -39.74 14.41
C ASN A 733 1.80 -39.53 15.26
N SER A 734 0.63 -39.76 14.68
CA SER A 734 -0.67 -39.70 15.37
C SER A 734 -0.68 -40.41 16.74
N SER A 735 0.14 -41.46 16.91
CA SER A 735 0.37 -42.15 18.19
C SER A 735 1.00 -41.28 19.28
N SER A 736 1.89 -40.37 18.93
CA SER A 736 2.66 -39.56 19.89
C SER A 736 1.84 -38.39 20.43
N LYS A 737 0.90 -37.83 19.64
CA LYS A 737 -0.10 -36.86 20.12
C LYS A 737 -1.09 -37.53 21.08
N GLU A 738 -1.53 -38.74 20.76
CA GLU A 738 -2.39 -39.54 21.65
C GLU A 738 -1.66 -39.91 22.96
N VAL A 739 -0.39 -40.30 22.90
CA VAL A 739 0.45 -40.56 24.07
C VAL A 739 0.68 -39.28 24.87
N PHE A 740 0.98 -38.15 24.22
CA PHE A 740 1.14 -36.87 24.90
C PHE A 740 -0.13 -36.47 25.65
N GLU A 741 -1.29 -36.49 24.98
CA GLU A 741 -2.58 -36.19 25.61
C GLU A 741 -2.89 -37.11 26.80
N LYS A 742 -2.55 -38.41 26.69
CA LYS A 742 -2.74 -39.40 27.76
C LYS A 742 -1.85 -39.17 28.98
N TYR A 743 -0.66 -38.59 28.81
CA TYR A 743 0.34 -38.48 29.87
C TYR A 743 0.68 -37.03 30.27
N LYS A 744 0.16 -36.00 29.60
CA LYS A 744 0.46 -34.58 29.85
C LYS A 744 0.27 -34.17 31.31
N ASP A 745 -0.78 -34.66 31.96
CA ASP A 745 -1.07 -34.33 33.36
C ASP A 745 -0.04 -34.92 34.34
N LYS A 746 0.66 -35.98 33.91
CA LYS A 746 1.74 -36.62 34.66
C LYS A 746 3.11 -35.99 34.34
N MET A 747 3.22 -35.12 33.34
CA MET A 747 4.46 -34.50 32.85
C MET A 747 4.58 -33.02 33.25
N LYS A 748 4.55 -32.70 34.56
CA LYS A 748 4.66 -31.31 35.06
C LYS A 748 6.09 -30.91 35.50
N PRO A 749 6.58 -29.70 35.22
CA PRO A 749 6.02 -28.72 34.29
C PRO A 749 6.04 -29.27 32.86
N LEU A 750 5.11 -28.83 32.02
CA LEU A 750 5.16 -29.15 30.59
C LEU A 750 6.29 -28.36 29.91
N PRO A 751 6.94 -28.88 28.86
CA PRO A 751 7.88 -28.10 28.06
C PRO A 751 7.20 -26.85 27.51
N THR A 752 7.87 -25.70 27.56
CA THR A 752 7.38 -24.45 26.97
C THR A 752 8.12 -24.15 25.67
N ASN A 753 7.77 -23.06 24.98
CA ASN A 753 8.55 -22.58 23.83
C ASN A 753 10.03 -22.34 24.20
N LYS A 754 10.33 -22.03 25.47
CA LYS A 754 11.70 -21.86 25.95
C LYS A 754 12.52 -23.15 25.78
N GLU A 755 11.93 -24.32 26.00
CA GLU A 755 12.62 -25.61 25.86
C GLU A 755 12.56 -26.16 24.45
N MET A 756 11.51 -25.82 23.70
CA MET A 756 11.19 -26.40 22.39
C MET A 756 11.70 -25.57 21.21
N LYS A 757 11.99 -24.28 21.39
CA LYS A 757 12.36 -23.36 20.31
C LYS A 757 13.54 -22.46 20.66
N ASP A 758 13.48 -21.78 21.81
CA ASP A 758 14.44 -20.71 22.13
C ASP A 758 15.75 -21.23 22.74
N GLY A 759 15.66 -22.30 23.54
CA GLY A 759 16.78 -22.90 24.26
C GLY A 759 17.28 -22.11 25.47
N TRP A 760 18.16 -22.74 26.25
CA TRP A 760 18.79 -22.16 27.43
C TRP A 760 20.26 -21.78 27.18
N PRO A 761 20.77 -20.69 27.79
CA PRO A 761 22.17 -20.32 27.69
C PRO A 761 23.12 -21.48 28.07
N GLY A 762 24.24 -21.59 27.35
CA GLY A 762 25.23 -22.65 27.55
C GLY A 762 24.94 -23.96 26.80
N ASN A 763 23.78 -24.10 26.15
CA ASN A 763 23.51 -25.25 25.29
C ASN A 763 24.41 -25.22 24.05
N SER A 764 25.35 -26.18 23.95
CA SER A 764 26.29 -26.29 22.82
C SER A 764 25.91 -27.38 21.82
N TYR A 765 24.74 -28.01 21.98
CA TYR A 765 24.22 -28.98 21.01
C TYR A 765 23.56 -28.25 19.82
N ALA A 766 23.47 -28.88 18.66
CA ALA A 766 22.84 -28.27 17.49
C ALA A 766 21.30 -28.30 17.58
N LEU A 767 20.65 -27.18 17.26
CA LEU A 767 19.18 -27.04 17.23
C LEU A 767 18.57 -28.11 16.32
N GLY A 768 17.49 -28.75 16.78
CA GLY A 768 16.83 -29.87 16.08
C GLY A 768 17.35 -31.26 16.49
N ASN A 769 18.49 -31.36 17.18
CA ASN A 769 18.98 -32.64 17.69
C ASN A 769 18.32 -33.02 19.03
N CYS A 770 18.09 -34.32 19.25
CA CYS A 770 17.52 -34.82 20.52
C CYS A 770 18.32 -34.38 21.76
N THR A 771 19.64 -34.27 21.65
CA THR A 771 20.54 -33.78 22.71
C THR A 771 20.28 -32.33 23.09
N TRP A 772 19.92 -31.48 22.11
CA TRP A 772 19.57 -30.07 22.33
C TRP A 772 18.28 -29.94 23.13
N TYR A 773 17.25 -30.71 22.76
CA TYR A 773 15.97 -30.73 23.49
C TYR A 773 16.12 -31.28 24.91
N VAL A 774 16.91 -32.34 25.09
CA VAL A 774 17.16 -32.91 26.43
C VAL A 774 17.92 -31.92 27.32
N TYR A 775 18.93 -31.21 26.81
CA TYR A 775 19.62 -30.15 27.57
C TYR A 775 18.65 -29.11 28.11
N ASN A 776 17.80 -28.56 27.23
CA ASN A 776 16.85 -27.53 27.61
C ASN A 776 15.81 -28.06 28.61
N ARG A 777 15.31 -29.28 28.38
CA ARG A 777 14.33 -29.91 29.27
C ARG A 777 14.92 -30.18 30.66
N MET A 778 16.17 -30.62 30.75
CA MET A 778 16.83 -30.81 32.04
C MET A 778 17.01 -29.49 32.79
N HIS A 779 17.35 -28.41 32.07
CA HIS A 779 17.45 -27.07 32.64
C HIS A 779 16.11 -26.60 33.23
N GLN A 780 15.00 -26.82 32.51
CA GLN A 780 13.66 -26.52 33.01
C GLN A 780 13.29 -27.32 34.27
N LEU A 781 13.81 -28.54 34.39
CA LEU A 781 13.64 -29.40 35.57
C LEU A 781 14.62 -29.03 36.71
N GLY A 782 15.38 -27.95 36.58
CA GLY A 782 16.36 -27.49 37.57
C GLY A 782 17.62 -28.36 37.63
N LYS A 783 17.90 -29.15 36.58
CA LYS A 783 19.07 -30.02 36.47
C LYS A 783 20.04 -29.47 35.43
N SER A 784 21.34 -29.62 35.68
CA SER A 784 22.39 -29.24 34.74
C SER A 784 22.97 -30.48 34.08
N ILE A 785 23.22 -30.41 32.77
CA ILE A 785 23.94 -31.45 32.02
C ILE A 785 25.11 -30.81 31.27
N ASN A 786 26.17 -31.58 31.04
CA ASN A 786 27.32 -31.06 30.30
C ASN A 786 26.93 -30.75 28.84
N PRO A 787 27.32 -29.58 28.29
CA PRO A 787 26.88 -29.15 26.98
C PRO A 787 27.61 -29.81 25.80
N VAL A 788 28.64 -30.63 26.04
CA VAL A 788 29.52 -31.17 24.98
C VAL A 788 29.76 -32.69 25.07
N MET A 789 28.75 -33.46 25.49
CA MET A 789 28.84 -34.94 25.58
C MET A 789 28.77 -35.67 24.22
N GLY A 790 28.63 -34.92 23.12
CA GLY A 790 28.56 -35.47 21.76
C GLY A 790 27.17 -35.98 21.36
N ASN A 791 27.14 -36.91 20.40
CA ASN A 791 25.93 -37.55 19.90
C ASN A 791 25.25 -38.40 20.98
N ALA A 792 23.96 -38.69 20.79
CA ALA A 792 23.15 -39.38 21.79
C ALA A 792 23.72 -40.75 22.21
N ASN A 793 24.28 -41.52 21.27
CA ASN A 793 24.93 -42.80 21.57
C ASN A 793 26.22 -42.67 22.41
N GLN A 794 26.88 -41.51 22.40
CA GLN A 794 28.11 -41.26 23.16
C GLN A 794 27.83 -40.93 24.64
N TRP A 795 26.58 -40.54 24.97
CA TRP A 795 26.22 -40.13 26.32
C TRP A 795 26.35 -41.28 27.34
N VAL A 796 26.27 -42.55 26.91
CA VAL A 796 26.45 -43.71 27.79
C VAL A 796 27.87 -43.79 28.36
N TYR A 797 28.86 -43.23 27.66
CA TYR A 797 30.26 -43.17 28.10
C TYR A 797 30.60 -41.80 28.69
N ASN A 798 30.06 -40.73 28.10
CA ASN A 798 30.38 -39.35 28.44
C ASN A 798 29.55 -38.78 29.60
N TYR A 799 28.60 -39.53 30.17
CA TYR A 799 27.76 -39.04 31.28
C TYR A 799 28.59 -38.53 32.46
N ILE A 800 29.78 -39.09 32.69
CA ILE A 800 30.73 -38.68 33.74
C ILE A 800 31.17 -37.22 33.63
N MET A 801 31.05 -36.60 32.44
CA MET A 801 31.32 -35.18 32.22
C MET A 801 30.28 -34.28 32.89
N THR A 802 29.12 -34.83 33.26
CA THR A 802 28.07 -34.14 34.01
C THR A 802 28.25 -34.44 35.51
N PRO A 803 28.62 -33.44 36.33
CA PRO A 803 28.81 -33.65 37.77
C PRO A 803 27.56 -34.25 38.43
N GLY A 804 27.74 -35.34 39.17
CA GLY A 804 26.66 -36.03 39.88
C GLY A 804 25.78 -36.94 39.02
N ALA A 805 26.09 -37.13 37.72
CA ALA A 805 25.39 -38.09 36.89
C ALA A 805 25.84 -39.54 37.21
N SER A 806 24.87 -40.46 37.24
CA SER A 806 25.10 -41.89 37.39
C SER A 806 24.18 -42.68 36.46
N LEU A 807 24.62 -43.87 36.06
CA LEU A 807 23.77 -44.81 35.32
C LEU A 807 22.94 -45.62 36.31
N VAL A 808 21.65 -45.75 36.02
CA VAL A 808 20.69 -46.52 36.84
C VAL A 808 19.92 -47.51 35.98
N SER A 809 19.64 -48.69 36.53
CA SER A 809 18.87 -49.74 35.83
C SER A 809 17.36 -49.49 35.84
N THR A 810 16.86 -48.58 36.69
CA THR A 810 15.44 -48.23 36.80
C THR A 810 15.27 -46.71 36.76
N PRO A 811 15.00 -46.11 35.60
CA PRO A 811 14.91 -44.66 35.47
C PRO A 811 13.62 -44.11 36.10
N LYS A 812 13.72 -42.94 36.73
CA LYS A 812 12.61 -42.21 37.34
C LYS A 812 12.25 -40.99 36.50
N ARG A 813 11.09 -40.39 36.79
CA ARG A 813 10.66 -39.14 36.14
C ARG A 813 11.73 -38.07 36.32
N GLY A 814 12.08 -37.40 35.22
CA GLY A 814 13.13 -36.40 35.16
C GLY A 814 14.54 -36.96 35.00
N ASP A 815 14.69 -38.28 34.82
CA ASP A 815 15.96 -38.87 34.38
C ASP A 815 16.04 -38.90 32.85
N ILE A 816 17.24 -39.17 32.34
CA ILE A 816 17.52 -39.28 30.90
C ILE A 816 17.62 -40.75 30.55
N ILE A 817 16.93 -41.18 29.49
CA ILE A 817 17.11 -42.49 28.87
C ILE A 817 17.98 -42.31 27.64
N ILE A 818 18.95 -43.21 27.50
CA ILE A 818 19.87 -43.27 26.37
C ILE A 818 19.52 -44.52 25.55
N PHE A 819 19.20 -44.31 24.28
CA PHE A 819 19.03 -45.35 23.28
C PHE A 819 20.30 -45.40 22.44
N THR A 820 21.10 -46.44 22.65
CA THR A 820 22.29 -46.69 21.82
C THR A 820 21.88 -47.05 20.39
N ASN A 821 22.85 -47.08 19.47
CA ASN A 821 22.64 -47.29 18.03
C ASN A 821 21.61 -48.39 17.73
N GLY A 822 20.50 -48.01 17.08
CA GLY A 822 19.43 -48.94 16.67
C GLY A 822 18.48 -49.40 17.79
N ALA A 823 18.78 -49.13 19.06
CA ALA A 823 17.91 -49.51 20.17
C ALA A 823 16.59 -48.71 20.12
N GLY A 824 15.45 -49.40 20.28
CA GLY A 824 14.13 -48.74 20.26
C GLY A 824 13.81 -48.03 18.94
N ASN A 825 14.37 -48.50 17.82
CA ASN A 825 14.28 -47.87 16.50
C ASN A 825 14.95 -46.47 16.41
N SER A 826 15.92 -46.21 17.29
CA SER A 826 16.76 -45.00 17.23
C SER A 826 17.74 -45.05 16.06
N SER A 827 18.38 -43.91 15.74
CA SER A 827 19.34 -43.82 14.65
C SER A 827 20.45 -44.88 14.79
N PRO A 828 20.74 -45.67 13.74
CA PRO A 828 21.80 -46.66 13.77
C PRO A 828 23.20 -46.02 13.80
N ILE A 829 23.32 -44.72 13.53
CA ILE A 829 24.60 -43.98 13.53
C ILE A 829 24.73 -43.11 14.79
N TYR A 830 23.68 -42.40 15.17
CA TYR A 830 23.75 -41.35 16.20
C TYR A 830 23.10 -41.71 17.54
N GLY A 831 22.30 -42.79 17.60
CA GLY A 831 21.46 -43.12 18.77
C GLY A 831 20.32 -42.11 19.01
N HIS A 832 19.72 -42.15 20.20
CA HIS A 832 18.71 -41.18 20.64
C HIS A 832 18.74 -40.98 22.17
N VAL A 833 18.40 -39.79 22.65
CA VAL A 833 18.23 -39.50 24.09
C VAL A 833 16.88 -38.85 24.34
N ALA A 834 16.25 -39.20 25.46
CA ALA A 834 14.95 -38.65 25.86
C ALA A 834 14.87 -38.43 27.37
N VAL A 835 13.99 -37.54 27.82
CA VAL A 835 13.68 -37.34 29.24
C VAL A 835 12.47 -38.18 29.64
N VAL A 836 12.56 -38.85 30.79
CA VAL A 836 11.46 -39.62 31.36
C VAL A 836 10.38 -38.67 31.88
N GLY A 837 9.31 -38.49 31.10
CA GLY A 837 8.20 -37.60 31.46
C GLY A 837 7.21 -38.21 32.45
N ALA A 838 6.89 -39.50 32.30
CA ALA A 838 5.96 -40.24 33.16
C ALA A 838 6.23 -41.74 33.09
N LYS A 839 5.94 -42.48 34.17
CA LYS A 839 5.98 -43.95 34.19
C LYS A 839 4.56 -44.49 34.01
N ARG A 840 4.41 -45.56 33.23
CA ARG A 840 3.15 -46.34 33.19
C ARG A 840 3.06 -47.08 34.52
N SER A 841 2.08 -46.69 35.34
CA SER A 841 1.71 -47.39 36.58
C SER A 841 1.08 -48.73 36.24
#